data_AF-A0AAN9G4R5-F1
#
_entry.id   AF-A0AAN9G4R5-F1
#
_cell.length_a   1.000
_cell.length_b   1.000
_cell.length_c   1.000
_cell.angle_alpha   90.00
_cell.angle_beta   90.00
_cell.angle_gamma   90.00
#
_symmetry.space_group_name_H-M   'P 1'
#
loop_
_entity.id
_entity.type
_entity.pdbx_description
1 polymer ?
#
loop_
_entity_poly.entity_id
_entity_poly.type
_entity_poly.pdbx_seq_one_letter_code
_entity_poly.pdbx_strand_id
1 'polypeptide(L)'
;MAFSAACVALVVASVLTLCQGQGQDTTKTPGAFGSSVVDAVVERIRSRCVFSEDRLFLRRVAHVASRDGADSATYRPNFNGGIWKINETMFDATKACSNVYIRSACNNISSSFGIDWPAVTWSDLRKPLYSGLAAALSTLLTLRSRTMPGSITEQADLWVKMYGEQRETFINNADLATTVECKNKMDLLFLLDSSGSVSSSDFQLMLNFSADVMDAMPISTESVLVAGISFSTSVQLHFDFNDYSTKAQARSKMLNINKVIGRTYTYLGLNRAATTLYSSSAGARSDAKKVVVLVTDGRSSSFSATNQSAQALKDLGTTVFAVGVGGYRLNELQAAASDPICSHVLTLISFDHIQAILDGIQKSTCEANIKVTKTKVVNGTLTNTTTTTPAVAKVPGNNETIEASTSCGILDIYVSTADPKPGPAVHDDRYRAMPDAPATLTVTETLPSGTTLFISVVGTRLPASAAALRNCSNYTWTLGMVPKKNITVICEENGVRRPCTNSDVVKAKLCDKRVDSDYPVDNPCTTSNLEKGLLRHPYPYDPTKFLQCDMKGNNYITLCPRGVTFNTRTCECGFTSPGGASTPQANEQDRNSTNSTSYTPVPPVSSNVGNPCTVRALAKNEFYHTHSSDEAKFIQCDEWGKAWVKACAPSTIWSQSHYTCIKKAKASTRTSGPTVTCSASDNYLPDPCDHHAYYRCVHQQATRVVCHPASLFFNPVAKVCGFVDSNAAAIPASCNASG
;
A
#
# COMPACT_ATOMS: atom_id res chain seq x y z
N MET A 1 20.03 31.64 -60.16
CA MET A 1 18.65 31.21 -60.51
C MET A 1 18.74 29.76 -60.96
N ALA A 2 17.86 28.82 -60.59
CA ALA A 2 16.75 28.87 -59.65
C ALA A 2 16.52 27.46 -59.03
N PHE A 3 15.57 27.38 -58.09
CA PHE A 3 15.10 26.20 -57.39
C PHE A 3 14.84 24.95 -58.27
N SER A 4 15.15 23.77 -57.71
CA SER A 4 14.17 22.66 -57.65
C SER A 4 14.57 21.66 -56.57
N ALA A 5 13.74 21.56 -55.53
CA ALA A 5 13.66 20.41 -54.64
C ALA A 5 12.18 20.00 -54.60
N ALA A 6 11.90 18.74 -54.93
CA ALA A 6 10.53 18.28 -55.21
C ALA A 6 9.66 18.19 -53.95
N CYS A 7 8.34 18.30 -54.16
CA CYS A 7 7.29 18.11 -53.16
C CYS A 7 6.20 17.20 -53.77
N VAL A 8 5.21 16.78 -52.95
CA VAL A 8 4.02 15.98 -53.31
C VAL A 8 4.34 14.47 -53.50
N ALA A 9 3.60 13.48 -52.98
CA ALA A 9 2.30 13.39 -52.29
C ALA A 9 2.39 12.44 -51.05
N LEU A 10 1.36 12.04 -50.28
CA LEU A 10 -0.10 12.30 -50.24
C LEU A 10 -0.60 12.11 -48.76
N VAL A 11 -1.89 11.80 -48.53
CA VAL A 11 -2.55 11.60 -47.22
C VAL A 11 -3.49 10.38 -47.29
N VAL A 12 -3.49 9.48 -46.30
CA VAL A 12 -4.70 8.73 -45.82
C VAL A 12 -4.60 8.47 -44.30
N ALA A 13 -5.75 8.61 -43.64
CA ALA A 13 -6.03 8.58 -42.20
C ALA A 13 -5.47 7.42 -41.34
N SER A 14 -5.13 7.74 -40.09
CA SER A 14 -5.83 7.17 -38.91
C SER A 14 -5.52 7.91 -37.59
N VAL A 15 -6.59 8.37 -36.92
CA VAL A 15 -6.72 8.64 -35.47
C VAL A 15 -5.86 9.74 -34.82
N LEU A 16 -6.57 10.72 -34.23
CA LEU A 16 -6.05 11.65 -33.23
C LEU A 16 -5.30 10.91 -32.11
N THR A 17 -4.03 11.24 -31.89
CA THR A 17 -3.39 11.00 -30.59
C THR A 17 -3.12 12.34 -29.92
N LEU A 18 -4.13 12.83 -29.20
CA LEU A 18 -3.97 13.94 -28.27
C LEU A 18 -2.93 13.55 -27.21
N CYS A 19 -1.90 14.37 -27.00
CA CYS A 19 -1.05 14.27 -25.80
C CYS A 19 -1.81 14.82 -24.58
N GLN A 20 -2.85 14.13 -24.15
CA GLN A 20 -3.39 14.24 -22.80
C GLN A 20 -2.46 13.49 -21.83
N GLY A 21 -2.38 13.95 -20.58
CA GLY A 21 -2.02 13.04 -19.50
C GLY A 21 -3.05 11.91 -19.51
N GLN A 22 -2.62 10.67 -19.75
CA GLN A 22 -3.57 9.57 -19.77
C GLN A 22 -3.87 9.17 -18.33
N GLY A 23 -5.13 9.30 -17.94
CA GLY A 23 -5.62 8.85 -16.64
C GLY A 23 -5.20 7.41 -16.38
N GLN A 24 -4.59 7.20 -15.22
CA GLN A 24 -3.95 5.95 -14.84
C GLN A 24 -4.90 5.13 -13.98
N ASP A 25 -5.11 3.85 -14.31
CA ASP A 25 -5.80 2.86 -13.47
C ASP A 25 -4.95 1.59 -13.39
N THR A 26 -3.95 1.59 -12.51
CA THR A 26 -3.07 0.42 -12.31
C THR A 26 -3.81 -0.77 -11.72
N THR A 27 -4.99 -0.58 -11.11
CA THR A 27 -5.79 -1.69 -10.55
C THR A 27 -6.22 -2.68 -11.62
N LYS A 28 -6.30 -2.24 -12.88
CA LYS A 28 -6.63 -3.07 -14.05
C LYS A 28 -5.41 -3.49 -14.89
N THR A 29 -4.20 -3.06 -14.50
CA THR A 29 -2.95 -3.36 -15.21
C THR A 29 -2.39 -4.71 -14.75
N PRO A 30 -2.18 -5.71 -15.63
CA PRO A 30 -1.61 -6.99 -15.24
C PRO A 30 -0.22 -6.84 -14.64
N GLY A 31 0.04 -7.47 -13.48
CA GLY A 31 1.34 -7.43 -12.81
C GLY A 31 1.62 -6.17 -11.99
N ALA A 32 0.71 -5.18 -11.94
CA ALA A 32 0.85 -4.02 -11.07
C ALA A 32 0.73 -4.41 -9.59
N PHE A 33 1.43 -3.72 -8.69
CA PHE A 33 1.46 -4.06 -7.26
C PHE A 33 1.92 -2.87 -6.41
N GLY A 34 2.12 -3.09 -5.11
CA GLY A 34 2.49 -2.08 -4.13
C GLY A 34 1.29 -1.59 -3.33
N SER A 35 1.56 -0.99 -2.18
CA SER A 35 0.54 -0.60 -1.20
C SER A 35 -0.57 0.29 -1.78
N SER A 36 -0.22 1.26 -2.62
CA SER A 36 -1.21 2.15 -3.27
C SER A 36 -2.17 1.42 -4.21
N VAL A 37 -1.71 0.33 -4.85
CA VAL A 37 -2.54 -0.48 -5.75
C VAL A 37 -3.49 -1.35 -4.94
N VAL A 38 -3.01 -1.94 -3.84
CA VAL A 38 -3.82 -2.73 -2.91
C VAL A 38 -4.87 -1.86 -2.23
N ASP A 39 -4.48 -0.71 -1.68
CA ASP A 39 -5.39 0.25 -1.02
C ASP A 39 -6.52 0.66 -1.98
N ALA A 40 -6.19 0.98 -3.25
CA ALA A 40 -7.19 1.34 -4.27
C ALA A 40 -8.12 0.17 -4.66
N VAL A 41 -7.61 -1.06 -4.74
CA VAL A 41 -8.44 -2.24 -5.01
C VAL A 41 -9.39 -2.52 -3.84
N VAL A 42 -8.88 -2.56 -2.61
CA VAL A 42 -9.69 -2.83 -1.41
C VAL A 42 -10.77 -1.75 -1.25
N GLU A 43 -10.42 -0.48 -1.43
CA GLU A 43 -11.41 0.60 -1.33
C GLU A 43 -12.47 0.54 -2.43
N ARG A 44 -12.11 0.15 -3.66
CA ARG A 44 -13.09 -0.07 -4.75
C ARG A 44 -14.04 -1.24 -4.43
N ILE A 45 -13.53 -2.36 -3.93
CA ILE A 45 -14.34 -3.52 -3.53
C ILE A 45 -15.31 -3.16 -2.39
N ARG A 46 -14.81 -2.41 -1.39
CA ARG A 46 -15.56 -1.95 -0.22
C ARG A 46 -16.64 -0.94 -0.60
N SER A 47 -16.26 0.11 -1.33
CA SER A 47 -17.14 1.23 -1.71
C SER A 47 -18.21 0.85 -2.74
N ARG A 48 -18.02 -0.26 -3.45
CA ARG A 48 -19.02 -0.81 -4.39
C ARG A 48 -19.79 -2.00 -3.83
N CYS A 49 -19.80 -2.17 -2.50
CA CYS A 49 -20.61 -3.16 -1.79
C CYS A 49 -20.37 -4.61 -2.22
N VAL A 50 -19.20 -4.93 -2.79
CA VAL A 50 -18.84 -6.32 -3.11
C VAL A 50 -18.47 -7.05 -1.82
N PHE A 51 -17.68 -6.40 -0.96
CA PHE A 51 -17.37 -6.87 0.39
C PHE A 51 -17.07 -5.65 1.27
N SER A 52 -18.12 -5.02 1.83
CA SER A 52 -17.99 -3.77 2.61
C SER A 52 -17.45 -4.00 4.02
N GLU A 53 -17.87 -5.09 4.66
CA GLU A 53 -17.49 -5.50 6.01
C GLU A 53 -16.18 -6.32 6.05
N ASP A 54 -15.16 -5.87 5.32
CA ASP A 54 -13.90 -6.61 5.15
C ASP A 54 -13.04 -6.67 6.43
N ARG A 55 -13.24 -5.72 7.37
CA ARG A 55 -12.44 -5.55 8.61
C ARG A 55 -10.93 -5.63 8.37
N LEU A 56 -10.48 -4.94 7.30
CA LEU A 56 -9.09 -4.92 6.81
C LEU A 56 -8.55 -6.28 6.35
N PHE A 57 -9.35 -7.34 6.28
CA PHE A 57 -8.88 -8.67 5.93
C PHE A 57 -8.27 -8.73 4.53
N LEU A 58 -8.91 -8.12 3.52
CA LEU A 58 -8.34 -8.13 2.17
C LEU A 58 -7.00 -7.37 2.15
N ARG A 59 -6.88 -6.28 2.92
CA ARG A 59 -5.63 -5.52 3.04
C ARG A 59 -4.52 -6.32 3.74
N ARG A 60 -4.87 -7.08 4.79
CA ARG A 60 -3.96 -7.99 5.52
C ARG A 60 -3.51 -9.16 4.66
N VAL A 61 -4.45 -9.85 4.01
CA VAL A 61 -4.16 -10.97 3.10
C VAL A 61 -3.22 -10.55 1.98
N ALA A 62 -3.42 -9.39 1.35
CA ALA A 62 -2.50 -8.88 0.32
C ALA A 62 -1.07 -8.69 0.84
N HIS A 63 -0.90 -8.20 2.07
CA HIS A 63 0.40 -8.02 2.68
C HIS A 63 1.05 -9.36 3.08
N VAL A 64 0.33 -10.19 3.83
CA VAL A 64 0.80 -11.48 4.33
C VAL A 64 1.11 -12.45 3.19
N ALA A 65 0.23 -12.54 2.19
CA ALA A 65 0.40 -13.49 1.10
C ALA A 65 1.55 -13.11 0.17
N SER A 66 1.75 -11.82 -0.13
CA SER A 66 2.62 -11.41 -1.26
C SER A 66 3.41 -10.12 -1.05
N ARG A 67 3.49 -9.57 0.15
CA ARG A 67 4.08 -8.23 0.41
C ARG A 67 3.47 -7.14 -0.49
N ASP A 68 2.14 -7.10 -0.56
CA ASP A 68 1.38 -6.24 -1.49
C ASP A 68 1.72 -6.48 -2.96
N GLY A 69 2.06 -7.72 -3.32
CA GLY A 69 2.54 -8.18 -4.63
C GLY A 69 4.05 -8.00 -4.88
N ALA A 70 4.82 -7.53 -3.89
CA ALA A 70 6.26 -7.41 -3.99
C ALA A 70 7.03 -8.76 -3.86
N ASP A 71 6.39 -9.85 -3.45
CA ASP A 71 6.98 -11.18 -3.51
C ASP A 71 7.21 -11.60 -4.98
N SER A 72 8.42 -12.06 -5.33
CA SER A 72 8.78 -12.53 -6.66
C SER A 72 7.90 -13.71 -7.13
N ALA A 73 7.40 -14.52 -6.19
CA ALA A 73 6.50 -15.62 -6.49
C ALA A 73 5.06 -15.19 -6.85
N THR A 74 4.68 -13.91 -6.68
CA THR A 74 3.30 -13.41 -6.91
C THR A 74 2.84 -13.61 -8.35
N TYR A 75 3.69 -13.20 -9.30
CA TYR A 75 3.37 -13.16 -10.73
C TYR A 75 4.17 -14.18 -11.55
N ARG A 76 4.69 -15.21 -10.88
CA ARG A 76 5.51 -16.29 -11.46
C ARG A 76 4.82 -16.97 -12.66
N PRO A 77 5.58 -17.60 -13.57
CA PRO A 77 5.01 -18.40 -14.65
C PRO A 77 4.00 -19.44 -14.16
N ASN A 78 2.94 -19.67 -14.94
CA ASN A 78 1.87 -20.63 -14.66
C ASN A 78 1.04 -20.39 -13.38
N PHE A 79 1.18 -19.23 -12.73
CA PHE A 79 0.29 -18.81 -11.64
C PHE A 79 -0.28 -17.42 -11.89
N ASN A 80 -1.61 -17.31 -11.85
CA ASN A 80 -2.31 -16.07 -12.15
C ASN A 80 -3.08 -15.49 -10.96
N GLY A 81 -3.04 -16.12 -9.78
CA GLY A 81 -3.78 -15.72 -8.57
C GLY A 81 -3.53 -14.31 -8.02
N GLY A 82 -2.57 -13.58 -8.60
CA GLY A 82 -2.28 -12.18 -8.31
C GLY A 82 -1.83 -11.93 -6.87
N ILE A 83 -2.03 -10.68 -6.42
CA ILE A 83 -1.58 -10.19 -5.10
C ILE A 83 -2.15 -11.03 -3.95
N TRP A 84 -3.41 -11.48 -4.07
CA TRP A 84 -4.07 -12.28 -3.04
C TRP A 84 -3.71 -13.77 -3.07
N LYS A 85 -2.84 -14.22 -3.98
CA LYS A 85 -2.44 -15.64 -4.16
C LYS A 85 -3.62 -16.63 -4.18
N ILE A 86 -4.75 -16.23 -4.75
CA ILE A 86 -5.91 -17.11 -4.96
C ILE A 86 -5.48 -18.29 -5.86
N ASN A 87 -5.83 -19.53 -5.50
CA ASN A 87 -5.56 -20.69 -6.36
C ASN A 87 -6.73 -20.94 -7.34
N GLU A 88 -6.49 -21.78 -8.36
CA GLU A 88 -7.45 -22.02 -9.44
C GLU A 88 -8.78 -22.60 -8.90
N THR A 89 -8.72 -23.58 -7.99
CA THR A 89 -9.90 -24.15 -7.31
C THR A 89 -10.72 -23.11 -6.54
N MET A 90 -10.06 -22.20 -5.82
CA MET A 90 -10.72 -21.10 -5.11
C MET A 90 -11.40 -20.14 -6.08
N PHE A 91 -10.75 -19.83 -7.20
CA PHE A 91 -11.29 -18.96 -8.25
C PHE A 91 -12.49 -19.60 -8.95
N ASP A 92 -12.39 -20.87 -9.34
CA ASP A 92 -13.46 -21.63 -10.00
C ASP A 92 -14.72 -21.70 -9.13
N ALA A 93 -14.57 -21.83 -7.82
CA ALA A 93 -15.69 -21.77 -6.88
C ALA A 93 -16.43 -20.42 -6.90
N THR A 94 -15.75 -19.30 -7.20
CA THR A 94 -16.38 -17.96 -7.32
C THR A 94 -17.20 -17.78 -8.59
N LYS A 95 -17.02 -18.63 -9.61
CA LYS A 95 -17.70 -18.53 -10.91
C LYS A 95 -19.21 -18.79 -10.80
N ALA A 96 -19.62 -19.55 -9.79
CA ALA A 96 -21.01 -19.91 -9.53
C ALA A 96 -21.82 -18.74 -8.91
N CYS A 97 -22.02 -17.65 -9.65
CA CYS A 97 -22.75 -16.46 -9.18
C CYS A 97 -24.24 -16.70 -8.86
N SER A 98 -24.80 -17.87 -9.15
CA SER A 98 -26.10 -18.33 -8.64
C SER A 98 -26.07 -18.68 -7.14
N ASN A 99 -24.88 -18.92 -6.57
CA ASN A 99 -24.70 -19.26 -5.16
C ASN A 99 -25.15 -18.11 -4.24
N VAL A 100 -26.05 -18.43 -3.30
CA VAL A 100 -26.70 -17.46 -2.40
C VAL A 100 -25.72 -16.58 -1.61
N TYR A 101 -24.52 -17.08 -1.27
CA TYR A 101 -23.53 -16.36 -0.48
C TYR A 101 -22.77 -15.28 -1.26
N ILE A 102 -22.69 -15.40 -2.60
CA ILE A 102 -21.97 -14.45 -3.46
C ILE A 102 -22.82 -13.78 -4.53
N ARG A 103 -24.07 -14.20 -4.73
CA ARG A 103 -24.99 -13.62 -5.74
C ARG A 103 -25.08 -12.09 -5.66
N SER A 104 -25.19 -11.53 -4.45
CA SER A 104 -25.22 -10.07 -4.24
C SER A 104 -23.91 -9.42 -4.68
N ALA A 105 -22.77 -10.01 -4.28
CA ALA A 105 -21.44 -9.53 -4.66
C ALA A 105 -21.21 -9.60 -6.17
N CYS A 106 -21.59 -10.69 -6.86
CA CYS A 106 -21.53 -10.78 -8.32
C CYS A 106 -22.38 -9.71 -9.02
N ASN A 107 -23.61 -9.46 -8.54
CA ASN A 107 -24.47 -8.41 -9.08
C ASN A 107 -23.81 -7.03 -8.93
N ASN A 108 -23.22 -6.75 -7.77
CA ASN A 108 -22.51 -5.52 -7.51
C ASN A 108 -21.23 -5.39 -8.37
N ILE A 109 -20.53 -6.49 -8.65
CA ILE A 109 -19.37 -6.50 -9.56
C ILE A 109 -19.80 -6.10 -10.98
N SER A 110 -20.87 -6.69 -11.48
CA SER A 110 -21.42 -6.39 -12.81
C SER A 110 -21.87 -4.94 -12.90
N SER A 111 -22.71 -4.47 -11.97
CA SER A 111 -23.25 -3.10 -11.99
C SER A 111 -22.21 -2.01 -11.74
N SER A 112 -21.19 -2.28 -10.92
CA SER A 112 -20.21 -1.26 -10.50
C SER A 112 -18.95 -1.19 -11.35
N PHE A 113 -18.51 -2.33 -11.92
CA PHE A 113 -17.27 -2.40 -12.70
C PHE A 113 -17.49 -2.77 -14.17
N GLY A 114 -18.71 -3.16 -14.57
CA GLY A 114 -18.97 -3.67 -15.92
C GLY A 114 -18.32 -5.03 -16.18
N ILE A 115 -18.05 -5.81 -15.12
CA ILE A 115 -17.36 -7.10 -15.20
C ILE A 115 -18.40 -8.23 -15.10
N ASP A 116 -18.56 -9.00 -16.18
CA ASP A 116 -19.28 -10.27 -16.14
C ASP A 116 -18.40 -11.33 -15.45
N TRP A 117 -18.61 -11.52 -14.14
CA TRP A 117 -17.73 -12.38 -13.32
C TRP A 117 -17.64 -13.83 -13.82
N PRO A 118 -18.74 -14.50 -14.24
CA PRO A 118 -18.69 -15.79 -14.93
C PRO A 118 -17.82 -15.84 -16.21
N ALA A 119 -17.60 -14.74 -16.93
CA ALA A 119 -16.75 -14.72 -18.13
C ALA A 119 -15.24 -14.48 -17.84
N VAL A 120 -14.87 -13.99 -16.65
CA VAL A 120 -13.46 -13.74 -16.26
C VAL A 120 -12.59 -14.99 -16.41
N THR A 121 -11.41 -14.90 -17.01
CA THR A 121 -10.50 -16.05 -17.14
C THR A 121 -9.53 -16.16 -15.97
N TRP A 122 -8.93 -17.32 -15.75
CA TRP A 122 -7.83 -17.48 -14.78
C TRP A 122 -6.69 -16.48 -15.04
N SER A 123 -6.40 -16.17 -16.31
CA SER A 123 -5.35 -15.21 -16.70
C SER A 123 -5.64 -13.76 -16.28
N ASP A 124 -6.91 -13.38 -16.13
CA ASP A 124 -7.32 -12.04 -15.74
C ASP A 124 -6.93 -11.70 -14.30
N LEU A 125 -6.78 -12.69 -13.42
CA LEU A 125 -6.39 -12.48 -12.01
C LEU A 125 -4.97 -11.91 -11.88
N ARG A 126 -4.16 -11.89 -12.95
CA ARG A 126 -2.91 -11.10 -12.97
C ARG A 126 -3.16 -9.59 -12.77
N LYS A 127 -4.38 -9.11 -13.01
CA LYS A 127 -4.82 -7.73 -12.74
C LYS A 127 -5.22 -7.60 -11.26
N PRO A 128 -4.69 -6.64 -10.49
CA PRO A 128 -4.96 -6.50 -9.05
C PRO A 128 -6.43 -6.52 -8.67
N LEU A 129 -7.27 -5.74 -9.36
CA LEU A 129 -8.72 -5.67 -9.12
C LEU A 129 -9.39 -7.04 -9.26
N TYR A 130 -8.99 -7.85 -10.24
CA TYR A 130 -9.57 -9.16 -10.48
C TYR A 130 -9.12 -10.17 -9.42
N SER A 131 -7.84 -10.18 -9.02
CA SER A 131 -7.39 -11.02 -7.89
C SER A 131 -8.04 -10.62 -6.56
N GLY A 132 -8.26 -9.32 -6.31
CA GLY A 132 -8.94 -8.83 -5.11
C GLY A 132 -10.43 -9.18 -5.09
N LEU A 133 -11.11 -9.09 -6.25
CA LEU A 133 -12.49 -9.53 -6.40
C LEU A 133 -12.64 -11.04 -6.20
N ALA A 134 -11.73 -11.84 -6.74
CA ALA A 134 -11.69 -13.29 -6.50
C ALA A 134 -11.52 -13.57 -5.00
N ALA A 135 -10.57 -12.88 -4.34
CA ALA A 135 -10.37 -13.01 -2.90
C ALA A 135 -11.62 -12.68 -2.08
N ALA A 136 -12.28 -11.55 -2.39
CA ALA A 136 -13.53 -11.15 -1.73
C ALA A 136 -14.62 -12.22 -1.85
N LEU A 137 -14.84 -12.75 -3.05
CA LEU A 137 -15.84 -13.80 -3.31
C LEU A 137 -15.47 -15.13 -2.63
N SER A 138 -14.21 -15.55 -2.68
CA SER A 138 -13.72 -16.74 -1.97
C SER A 138 -13.86 -16.59 -0.45
N THR A 139 -13.64 -15.40 0.12
CA THR A 139 -13.87 -15.12 1.54
C THR A 139 -15.35 -15.23 1.90
N LEU A 140 -16.26 -14.63 1.11
CA LEU A 140 -17.71 -14.71 1.33
C LEU A 140 -18.24 -16.17 1.27
N LEU A 141 -17.77 -16.97 0.30
CA LEU A 141 -18.06 -18.41 0.22
C LEU A 141 -17.57 -19.18 1.46
N THR A 142 -16.44 -18.76 2.03
CA THR A 142 -15.82 -19.40 3.20
C THR A 142 -16.52 -19.03 4.51
N LEU A 143 -17.03 -17.79 4.61
CA LEU A 143 -17.81 -17.27 5.73
C LEU A 143 -19.25 -17.82 5.78
N ARG A 144 -19.90 -18.04 4.63
CA ARG A 144 -21.29 -18.52 4.52
C ARG A 144 -22.29 -17.66 5.32
N SER A 145 -22.31 -16.36 5.03
CA SER A 145 -23.13 -15.34 5.74
C SER A 145 -22.79 -15.11 7.21
N ARG A 146 -21.67 -15.64 7.73
CA ARG A 146 -21.12 -15.17 9.02
C ARG A 146 -20.52 -13.77 8.86
N THR A 147 -20.57 -12.99 9.93
CA THR A 147 -19.83 -11.72 10.04
C THR A 147 -18.33 -11.98 9.90
N MET A 148 -17.62 -11.01 9.34
CA MET A 148 -16.15 -11.06 9.30
C MET A 148 -15.60 -10.96 10.73
N PRO A 149 -14.69 -11.86 11.16
CA PRO A 149 -14.09 -11.75 12.49
C PRO A 149 -13.35 -10.43 12.72
N GLY A 150 -13.46 -9.90 13.95
CA GLY A 150 -12.88 -8.62 14.33
C GLY A 150 -11.41 -8.69 14.71
N SER A 151 -11.02 -9.74 15.44
CA SER A 151 -9.63 -9.89 15.91
C SER A 151 -8.73 -10.51 14.83
N ILE A 152 -7.45 -10.11 14.82
CA ILE A 152 -6.42 -10.73 13.95
C ILE A 152 -6.33 -12.24 14.22
N THR A 153 -6.47 -12.64 15.48
CA THR A 153 -6.49 -14.03 15.95
C THR A 153 -7.55 -14.87 15.24
N GLU A 154 -8.80 -14.41 15.15
CA GLU A 154 -9.88 -15.13 14.46
C GLU A 154 -9.78 -14.99 12.92
N GLN A 155 -9.27 -13.87 12.43
CA GLN A 155 -8.96 -13.71 11.00
C GLN A 155 -7.87 -14.68 10.54
N ALA A 156 -6.92 -15.03 11.41
CA ALA A 156 -5.91 -16.05 11.14
C ALA A 156 -6.53 -17.45 10.95
N ASP A 157 -7.59 -17.79 11.68
CA ASP A 157 -8.30 -19.06 11.50
C ASP A 157 -9.01 -19.13 10.13
N LEU A 158 -9.54 -17.99 9.67
CA LEU A 158 -10.10 -17.87 8.31
C LEU A 158 -9.01 -17.96 7.24
N TRP A 159 -7.84 -17.35 7.46
CA TRP A 159 -6.67 -17.47 6.61
C TRP A 159 -6.20 -18.93 6.48
N VAL A 160 -6.03 -19.66 7.59
CA VAL A 160 -5.67 -21.09 7.60
C VAL A 160 -6.68 -21.88 6.77
N LYS A 161 -7.98 -21.63 6.95
CA LYS A 161 -9.06 -22.31 6.22
C LYS A 161 -9.07 -21.99 4.72
N MET A 162 -8.68 -20.79 4.30
CA MET A 162 -8.67 -20.37 2.89
C MET A 162 -7.40 -20.81 2.15
N TYR A 163 -6.24 -20.70 2.79
CA TYR A 163 -4.94 -20.86 2.13
C TYR A 163 -4.18 -22.13 2.53
N GLY A 164 -4.55 -22.80 3.62
CA GLY A 164 -3.81 -23.95 4.16
C GLY A 164 -2.46 -23.59 4.80
N GLU A 165 -2.20 -22.29 4.97
CA GLU A 165 -0.96 -21.72 5.45
C GLU A 165 -0.90 -21.63 6.98
N GLN A 166 0.31 -21.45 7.53
CA GLN A 166 0.51 -21.34 8.98
C GLN A 166 -0.21 -20.12 9.58
N ARG A 167 -0.83 -20.33 10.75
CA ARG A 167 -1.61 -19.33 11.48
C ARG A 167 -0.76 -18.17 11.99
N GLU A 168 0.40 -18.51 12.52
CA GLU A 168 1.38 -17.58 13.10
C GLU A 168 1.95 -16.65 12.02
N THR A 169 2.07 -17.12 10.78
CA THR A 169 2.49 -16.28 9.64
C THR A 169 1.52 -15.12 9.40
N PHE A 170 0.21 -15.36 9.52
CA PHE A 170 -0.79 -14.29 9.43
C PHE A 170 -0.70 -13.35 10.63
N ILE A 171 -0.70 -13.88 11.86
CA ILE A 171 -0.67 -13.06 13.08
C ILE A 171 0.55 -12.15 13.11
N ASN A 172 1.74 -12.68 12.84
CA ASN A 172 3.00 -11.93 12.94
C ASN A 172 3.17 -10.85 11.86
N ASN A 173 2.41 -10.90 10.76
CA ASN A 173 2.55 -9.98 9.62
C ASN A 173 1.28 -9.16 9.33
N ALA A 174 0.14 -9.47 9.93
CA ALA A 174 -1.12 -8.76 9.71
C ALA A 174 -1.08 -7.30 10.22
N ASP A 175 -0.32 -7.01 11.28
CA ASP A 175 -0.12 -5.64 11.78
C ASP A 175 0.84 -4.81 10.92
N LEU A 176 1.66 -5.45 10.08
CA LEU A 176 2.50 -4.78 9.08
C LEU A 176 1.68 -4.32 7.86
N ALA A 177 0.48 -4.86 7.68
CA ALA A 177 -0.46 -4.41 6.66
C ALA A 177 -0.99 -3.02 7.04
N THR A 178 -0.37 -1.97 6.50
CA THR A 178 -0.62 -0.61 6.96
C THR A 178 -2.07 -0.21 6.79
N THR A 179 -2.69 0.19 7.90
CA THR A 179 -3.95 0.92 7.88
C THR A 179 -3.76 2.24 7.12
N VAL A 180 -4.80 2.69 6.43
CA VAL A 180 -4.81 4.06 5.90
C VAL A 180 -5.05 4.97 7.09
N GLU A 181 -3.98 5.48 7.70
CA GLU A 181 -4.05 6.39 8.86
C GLU A 181 -4.61 7.77 8.45
N CYS A 182 -5.93 7.84 8.30
CA CYS A 182 -6.62 9.10 8.06
C CYS A 182 -6.80 9.82 9.40
N LYS A 183 -5.88 10.76 9.65
CA LYS A 183 -5.78 11.56 10.89
C LYS A 183 -6.32 12.98 10.71
N ASN A 184 -7.18 13.20 9.72
CA ASN A 184 -7.85 14.48 9.52
C ASN A 184 -8.79 14.76 10.71
N LYS A 185 -8.86 16.03 11.13
CA LYS A 185 -9.79 16.50 12.17
C LYS A 185 -11.22 16.05 11.86
N MET A 186 -12.00 15.71 12.87
CA MET A 186 -13.37 15.24 12.71
C MET A 186 -14.33 15.87 13.72
N ASP A 187 -15.48 16.32 13.26
CA ASP A 187 -16.58 16.82 14.08
C ASP A 187 -17.71 15.78 14.04
N LEU A 188 -17.82 14.99 15.11
CA LEU A 188 -18.69 13.82 15.21
C LEU A 188 -19.94 14.13 16.03
N LEU A 189 -21.10 14.12 15.39
CA LEU A 189 -22.39 14.43 16.00
C LEU A 189 -23.26 13.17 16.13
N PHE A 190 -23.68 12.86 17.36
CA PHE A 190 -24.65 11.80 17.64
C PHE A 190 -26.09 12.36 17.59
N LEU A 191 -26.93 11.75 16.75
CA LEU A 191 -28.36 12.03 16.61
C LEU A 191 -29.14 10.84 17.19
N LEU A 192 -29.71 11.01 18.39
CA LEU A 192 -30.36 9.93 19.12
C LEU A 192 -31.87 10.02 19.06
N ASP A 193 -32.53 8.96 18.62
CA ASP A 193 -33.98 8.86 18.64
C ASP A 193 -34.49 8.57 20.05
N SER A 194 -35.17 9.55 20.66
CA SER A 194 -35.79 9.39 21.98
C SER A 194 -37.30 9.18 21.92
N SER A 195 -37.86 8.89 20.73
CA SER A 195 -39.31 8.79 20.50
C SER A 195 -39.99 7.67 21.27
N GLY A 196 -41.33 7.66 21.22
CA GLY A 196 -42.15 6.67 21.93
C GLY A 196 -42.04 5.24 21.41
N SER A 197 -41.56 5.03 20.17
CA SER A 197 -41.44 3.68 19.59
C SER A 197 -40.17 2.93 20.01
N VAL A 198 -39.10 3.66 20.34
CA VAL A 198 -37.86 3.13 20.93
C VAL A 198 -38.15 2.65 22.38
N SER A 199 -37.73 1.45 22.78
CA SER A 199 -37.90 1.04 24.20
C SER A 199 -36.88 1.72 25.12
N SER A 200 -37.10 1.74 26.44
CA SER A 200 -36.10 2.30 27.37
C SER A 200 -34.78 1.50 27.35
N SER A 201 -34.85 0.19 27.14
CA SER A 201 -33.69 -0.68 26.93
C SER A 201 -32.95 -0.38 25.61
N ASP A 202 -33.68 -0.17 24.52
CA ASP A 202 -33.06 0.22 23.23
C ASP A 202 -32.40 1.59 23.36
N PHE A 203 -33.03 2.54 24.04
CA PHE A 203 -32.45 3.86 24.27
C PHE A 203 -31.15 3.78 25.10
N GLN A 204 -31.13 2.98 26.17
CA GLN A 204 -29.89 2.75 26.93
C GLN A 204 -28.81 2.09 26.07
N LEU A 205 -29.19 1.17 25.15
CA LEU A 205 -28.27 0.59 24.18
C LEU A 205 -27.71 1.65 23.23
N MET A 206 -28.51 2.63 22.78
CA MET A 206 -28.01 3.78 22.00
C MET A 206 -26.99 4.62 22.76
N LEU A 207 -27.24 4.90 24.05
CA LEU A 207 -26.33 5.70 24.89
C LEU A 207 -25.01 4.97 25.11
N ASN A 208 -25.06 3.67 25.45
CA ASN A 208 -23.89 2.83 25.65
C ASN A 208 -23.07 2.74 24.36
N PHE A 209 -23.70 2.41 23.23
CA PHE A 209 -23.06 2.39 21.92
C PHE A 209 -22.38 3.72 21.56
N SER A 210 -23.05 4.84 21.81
CA SER A 210 -22.49 6.17 21.52
C SER A 210 -21.30 6.50 22.41
N ALA A 211 -21.35 6.11 23.69
CA ALA A 211 -20.25 6.23 24.64
C ALA A 211 -19.06 5.33 24.26
N ASP A 212 -19.29 4.09 23.83
CA ASP A 212 -18.24 3.16 23.41
C ASP A 212 -17.54 3.67 22.11
N VAL A 213 -18.31 4.25 21.18
CA VAL A 213 -17.74 4.91 19.99
C VAL A 213 -16.90 6.13 20.37
N MET A 214 -17.34 6.93 21.35
CA MET A 214 -16.52 8.02 21.90
C MET A 214 -15.23 7.50 22.56
N ASP A 215 -15.31 6.39 23.29
CA ASP A 215 -14.17 5.82 24.01
C ASP A 215 -13.09 5.26 23.07
N ALA A 216 -13.45 4.80 21.87
CA ALA A 216 -12.50 4.40 20.85
C ALA A 216 -11.89 5.58 20.06
N MET A 217 -12.43 6.80 20.17
CA MET A 217 -11.98 7.96 19.38
C MET A 217 -10.94 8.83 20.12
N PRO A 218 -9.99 9.45 19.40
CA PRO A 218 -9.05 10.43 19.96
C PRO A 218 -9.70 11.82 20.11
N ILE A 219 -10.59 11.95 21.10
CA ILE A 219 -11.32 13.19 21.42
C ILE A 219 -10.36 14.26 21.97
N SER A 220 -10.20 15.36 21.24
CA SER A 220 -9.46 16.57 21.60
C SER A 220 -9.66 17.69 20.57
N THR A 221 -9.33 18.93 20.90
CA THR A 221 -9.48 20.11 20.02
C THR A 221 -8.73 19.99 18.69
N GLU A 222 -7.60 19.27 18.67
CA GLU A 222 -6.77 19.06 17.48
C GLU A 222 -7.15 17.83 16.66
N SER A 223 -8.08 17.01 17.15
CA SER A 223 -8.43 15.71 16.55
C SER A 223 -9.95 15.59 16.42
N VAL A 224 -10.62 14.89 17.34
CA VAL A 224 -12.08 14.68 17.29
C VAL A 224 -12.80 15.61 18.27
N LEU A 225 -13.73 16.42 17.77
CA LEU A 225 -14.76 17.10 18.59
C LEU A 225 -16.06 16.31 18.51
N VAL A 226 -16.85 16.34 19.58
CA VAL A 226 -18.11 15.59 19.67
C VAL A 226 -19.28 16.49 20.07
N ALA A 227 -20.45 16.25 19.48
CA ALA A 227 -21.71 16.89 19.83
C ALA A 227 -22.83 15.83 19.99
N GLY A 228 -23.87 16.15 20.75
CA GLY A 228 -24.94 15.20 21.06
C GLY A 228 -26.31 15.87 21.14
N ILE A 229 -27.25 15.36 20.33
CA ILE A 229 -28.66 15.74 20.37
C ILE A 229 -29.56 14.52 20.43
N SER A 230 -30.74 14.69 21.02
CA SER A 230 -31.83 13.73 20.86
C SER A 230 -33.02 14.36 20.14
N PHE A 231 -33.82 13.54 19.46
CA PHE A 231 -35.03 14.00 18.77
C PHE A 231 -36.23 13.10 19.10
N SER A 232 -37.40 13.73 19.18
CA SER A 232 -38.69 13.05 19.13
C SER A 232 -39.72 13.96 18.44
N THR A 233 -40.68 14.52 19.15
CA THR A 233 -41.57 15.60 18.64
C THR A 233 -40.82 16.93 18.50
N SER A 234 -39.73 17.10 19.26
CA SER A 234 -38.82 18.25 19.22
C SER A 234 -37.36 17.76 19.27
N VAL A 235 -36.40 18.67 19.06
CA VAL A 235 -34.97 18.37 19.15
C VAL A 235 -34.39 18.99 20.41
N GLN A 236 -33.70 18.18 21.22
CA GLN A 236 -33.01 18.60 22.44
C GLN A 236 -31.51 18.62 22.20
N LEU A 237 -30.87 19.76 22.50
CA LEU A 237 -29.42 19.89 22.50
C LEU A 237 -28.89 19.47 23.87
N HIS A 238 -28.04 18.44 23.92
CA HIS A 238 -27.40 18.02 25.18
C HIS A 238 -26.02 18.63 25.34
N PHE A 239 -25.27 18.77 24.25
CA PHE A 239 -24.00 19.48 24.15
C PHE A 239 -23.61 19.72 22.67
N ASP A 240 -22.91 20.81 22.39
CA ASP A 240 -22.33 21.13 21.07
C ASP A 240 -20.80 20.88 21.02
N PHE A 241 -20.14 21.26 19.92
CA PHE A 241 -18.70 20.98 19.74
C PHE A 241 -17.78 21.86 20.59
N ASN A 242 -18.27 22.91 21.24
CA ASN A 242 -17.51 23.74 22.18
C ASN A 242 -17.46 23.15 23.60
N ASP A 243 -18.50 22.39 24.00
CA ASP A 243 -18.74 22.04 25.40
C ASP A 243 -17.70 21.09 25.99
N TYR A 244 -17.18 20.14 25.20
CA TYR A 244 -16.26 19.11 25.70
C TYR A 244 -15.04 18.89 24.80
N SER A 245 -13.87 19.13 25.39
CA SER A 245 -12.56 18.79 24.82
C SER A 245 -11.97 17.49 25.38
N THR A 246 -12.64 16.83 26.36
CA THR A 246 -12.19 15.58 26.97
C THR A 246 -13.21 14.44 26.85
N LYS A 247 -12.69 13.23 26.60
CA LYS A 247 -13.46 11.99 26.49
C LYS A 247 -14.35 11.72 27.71
N ALA A 248 -13.78 11.85 28.92
CA ALA A 248 -14.50 11.51 30.16
C ALA A 248 -15.75 12.38 30.39
N GLN A 249 -15.67 13.69 30.10
CA GLN A 249 -16.80 14.60 30.26
C GLN A 249 -17.90 14.32 29.23
N ALA A 250 -17.54 14.21 27.94
CA ALA A 250 -18.49 13.91 26.87
C ALA A 250 -19.19 12.56 27.09
N ARG A 251 -18.44 11.51 27.47
CA ARG A 251 -18.96 10.19 27.81
C ARG A 251 -19.93 10.25 28.99
N SER A 252 -19.56 10.95 30.06
CA SER A 252 -20.41 11.12 31.25
C SER A 252 -21.71 11.84 30.89
N LYS A 253 -21.66 12.89 30.07
CA LYS A 253 -22.85 13.59 29.60
C LYS A 253 -23.74 12.69 28.73
N MET A 254 -23.14 11.96 27.78
CA MET A 254 -23.85 11.02 26.89
C MET A 254 -24.66 9.99 27.68
N LEU A 255 -24.05 9.31 28.66
CA LEU A 255 -24.73 8.29 29.46
C LEU A 255 -25.82 8.82 30.41
N ASN A 256 -25.86 10.13 30.66
CA ASN A 256 -26.87 10.80 31.48
C ASN A 256 -27.96 11.52 30.65
N ILE A 257 -28.05 11.27 29.34
CA ILE A 257 -29.12 11.79 28.50
C ILE A 257 -30.45 11.11 28.87
N ASN A 258 -31.45 11.91 29.27
CA ASN A 258 -32.79 11.41 29.55
C ASN A 258 -33.62 11.26 28.26
N LYS A 259 -34.36 10.16 28.16
CA LYS A 259 -35.26 9.89 27.02
C LYS A 259 -36.48 10.82 27.04
N VAL A 260 -36.72 11.57 25.95
CA VAL A 260 -37.89 12.44 25.79
C VAL A 260 -38.90 11.80 24.82
N ILE A 261 -39.91 11.14 25.39
CA ILE A 261 -40.99 10.45 24.66
C ILE A 261 -41.75 11.42 23.75
N GLY A 262 -42.05 10.99 22.53
CA GLY A 262 -42.78 11.79 21.54
C GLY A 262 -43.00 11.04 20.23
N ARG A 263 -43.36 11.76 19.16
CA ARG A 263 -43.35 11.24 17.79
C ARG A 263 -41.91 11.08 17.29
N THR A 264 -41.74 10.50 16.12
CA THR A 264 -40.42 10.22 15.53
C THR A 264 -40.18 11.21 14.39
N TYR A 265 -39.76 12.44 14.70
CA TYR A 265 -39.49 13.46 13.68
C TYR A 265 -38.00 13.51 13.31
N THR A 266 -37.47 12.40 12.78
CA THR A 266 -36.08 12.21 12.31
C THR A 266 -35.57 13.38 11.47
N TYR A 267 -36.42 13.90 10.58
CA TYR A 267 -36.15 15.08 9.74
C TYR A 267 -35.79 16.34 10.53
N LEU A 268 -36.34 16.56 11.74
CA LEU A 268 -35.98 17.72 12.57
C LEU A 268 -34.57 17.60 13.12
N GLY A 269 -34.15 16.41 13.55
CA GLY A 269 -32.78 16.15 14.03
C GLY A 269 -31.75 16.40 12.94
N LEU A 270 -31.99 15.83 11.75
CA LEU A 270 -31.15 16.03 10.56
C LEU A 270 -31.10 17.50 10.13
N ASN A 271 -32.23 18.19 10.11
CA ASN A 271 -32.30 19.62 9.78
C ASN A 271 -31.57 20.48 10.82
N ARG A 272 -31.66 20.17 12.12
CA ARG A 272 -30.92 20.87 13.19
C ARG A 272 -29.40 20.70 13.05
N ALA A 273 -28.95 19.51 12.64
CA ALA A 273 -27.55 19.26 12.33
C ALA A 273 -27.07 20.15 11.17
N ALA A 274 -27.82 20.17 10.06
CA ALA A 274 -27.48 20.94 8.86
C ALA A 274 -27.51 22.46 9.07
N THR A 275 -28.51 22.97 9.81
CA THR A 275 -28.76 24.42 9.95
C THR A 275 -28.08 25.07 11.15
N THR A 276 -27.80 24.33 12.22
CA THR A 276 -27.26 24.90 13.47
C THR A 276 -25.92 24.28 13.88
N LEU A 277 -25.85 22.95 14.04
CA LEU A 277 -24.69 22.36 14.74
C LEU A 277 -23.41 22.36 13.91
N TYR A 278 -23.51 22.25 12.59
CA TYR A 278 -22.35 22.38 11.71
C TYR A 278 -21.99 23.83 11.35
N SER A 279 -22.43 24.79 12.16
CA SER A 279 -22.02 26.21 12.13
C SER A 279 -20.79 26.47 13.01
N SER A 280 -20.02 27.51 12.70
CA SER A 280 -18.89 27.96 13.52
C SER A 280 -19.32 28.42 14.92
N SER A 281 -20.54 28.95 15.07
CA SER A 281 -21.10 29.32 16.38
C SER A 281 -21.32 28.14 17.31
N ALA A 282 -21.55 26.93 16.78
CA ALA A 282 -21.70 25.70 17.55
C ALA A 282 -20.38 24.89 17.65
N GLY A 283 -19.24 25.54 17.36
CA GLY A 283 -17.90 24.96 17.47
C GLY A 283 -17.42 24.14 16.27
N ALA A 284 -18.25 23.98 15.22
CA ALA A 284 -17.86 23.17 14.07
C ALA A 284 -16.73 23.81 13.25
N ARG A 285 -15.67 23.04 13.03
CA ARG A 285 -14.43 23.44 12.38
C ARG A 285 -14.56 23.32 10.86
N SER A 286 -14.04 24.32 10.14
CA SER A 286 -14.17 24.34 8.67
C SER A 286 -13.19 23.41 7.95
N ASP A 287 -12.13 22.98 8.64
CA ASP A 287 -11.08 22.05 8.20
C ASP A 287 -11.37 20.59 8.61
N ALA A 288 -12.36 20.34 9.48
CA ALA A 288 -12.73 19.01 9.94
C ALA A 288 -13.72 18.27 9.01
N LYS A 289 -13.64 16.94 9.01
CA LYS A 289 -14.65 16.05 8.40
C LYS A 289 -15.88 16.06 9.29
N LYS A 290 -17.04 16.38 8.72
CA LYS A 290 -18.32 16.39 9.40
C LYS A 290 -18.94 14.99 9.32
N VAL A 291 -19.26 14.38 10.47
CA VAL A 291 -19.80 13.02 10.54
C VAL A 291 -20.99 12.97 11.48
N VAL A 292 -22.15 12.51 11.00
CA VAL A 292 -23.31 12.20 11.84
C VAL A 292 -23.44 10.70 12.05
N VAL A 293 -23.68 10.31 13.29
CA VAL A 293 -24.16 8.97 13.65
C VAL A 293 -25.61 9.11 14.11
N LEU A 294 -26.54 8.77 13.23
CA LEU A 294 -27.98 8.73 13.52
C LEU A 294 -28.32 7.34 14.09
N VAL A 295 -28.85 7.28 15.32
CA VAL A 295 -29.28 6.03 15.97
C VAL A 295 -30.79 6.07 16.19
N THR A 296 -31.53 5.13 15.59
CA THR A 296 -33.01 5.19 15.49
C THR A 296 -33.64 3.83 15.22
N ASP A 297 -34.96 3.71 15.47
CA ASP A 297 -35.77 2.61 14.93
C ASP A 297 -36.32 2.92 13.51
N GLY A 298 -35.94 4.06 12.91
CA GLY A 298 -36.27 4.41 11.53
C GLY A 298 -37.77 4.53 11.26
N ARG A 299 -38.61 4.82 12.25
CA ARG A 299 -40.06 4.97 12.06
C ARG A 299 -40.48 6.43 11.95
N SER A 300 -39.82 7.22 11.09
CA SER A 300 -40.17 8.63 10.95
C SER A 300 -41.63 8.82 10.60
N SER A 301 -42.24 9.86 11.18
CA SER A 301 -43.56 10.32 10.77
C SER A 301 -43.57 10.95 9.37
N SER A 302 -42.40 11.19 8.75
CA SER A 302 -42.30 11.60 7.33
C SER A 302 -40.99 11.13 6.69
N PHE A 303 -41.11 10.11 5.83
CA PHE A 303 -39.99 9.59 5.03
C PHE A 303 -39.44 10.63 4.04
N SER A 304 -40.31 11.39 3.36
CA SER A 304 -39.91 12.39 2.37
C SER A 304 -39.14 13.55 3.00
N ALA A 305 -39.62 14.07 4.15
CA ALA A 305 -38.91 15.12 4.88
C ALA A 305 -37.58 14.62 5.46
N THR A 306 -37.51 13.34 5.87
CA THR A 306 -36.28 12.71 6.38
C THR A 306 -35.24 12.60 5.27
N ASN A 307 -35.63 12.13 4.07
CA ASN A 307 -34.76 12.10 2.90
C ASN A 307 -34.29 13.52 2.49
N GLN A 308 -35.18 14.51 2.46
CA GLN A 308 -34.83 15.90 2.14
C GLN A 308 -33.83 16.50 3.13
N SER A 309 -34.05 16.29 4.44
CA SER A 309 -33.16 16.80 5.49
C SER A 309 -31.80 16.08 5.48
N ALA A 310 -31.79 14.77 5.21
CA ALA A 310 -30.56 14.02 5.02
C ALA A 310 -29.78 14.50 3.78
N GLN A 311 -30.46 14.78 2.67
CA GLN A 311 -29.80 15.28 1.46
C GLN A 311 -29.18 16.66 1.68
N ALA A 312 -29.92 17.60 2.29
CA ALA A 312 -29.39 18.92 2.64
C ALA A 312 -28.13 18.83 3.53
N LEU A 313 -28.08 17.85 4.45
CA LEU A 313 -26.90 17.58 5.27
C LEU A 313 -25.73 16.98 4.45
N LYS A 314 -26.02 16.03 3.54
CA LYS A 314 -25.04 15.41 2.62
C LYS A 314 -24.41 16.45 1.69
N ASP A 315 -25.19 17.39 1.15
CA ASP A 315 -24.72 18.46 0.24
C ASP A 315 -23.72 19.42 0.92
N LEU A 316 -23.78 19.56 2.25
CA LEU A 316 -22.79 20.31 3.04
C LEU A 316 -21.43 19.60 3.11
N GLY A 317 -21.33 18.33 2.70
CA GLY A 317 -20.13 17.49 2.79
C GLY A 317 -20.06 16.62 4.05
N THR A 318 -21.19 16.47 4.76
CA THR A 318 -21.30 15.65 5.96
C THR A 318 -21.59 14.19 5.59
N THR A 319 -20.80 13.27 6.13
CA THR A 319 -21.08 11.83 6.02
C THR A 319 -22.07 11.41 7.11
N VAL A 320 -23.11 10.67 6.75
CA VAL A 320 -24.15 10.19 7.66
C VAL A 320 -24.08 8.66 7.75
N PHE A 321 -23.79 8.15 8.94
CA PHE A 321 -23.97 6.76 9.34
C PHE A 321 -25.36 6.62 9.99
N ALA A 322 -26.19 5.72 9.49
CA ALA A 322 -27.50 5.39 10.05
C ALA A 322 -27.45 4.03 10.75
N VAL A 323 -27.84 4.01 12.01
CA VAL A 323 -27.68 2.88 12.93
C VAL A 323 -29.07 2.47 13.42
N GLY A 324 -29.56 1.33 12.92
CA GLY A 324 -30.84 0.74 13.32
C GLY A 324 -30.75 0.05 14.67
N VAL A 325 -31.73 0.26 15.54
CA VAL A 325 -31.90 -0.50 16.79
C VAL A 325 -33.32 -1.01 16.93
N GLY A 326 -33.49 -2.15 17.60
CA GLY A 326 -34.79 -2.78 17.82
C GLY A 326 -35.53 -3.10 16.51
N GLY A 327 -36.83 -2.79 16.45
CA GLY A 327 -37.71 -3.09 15.32
C GLY A 327 -37.59 -2.11 14.14
N TYR A 328 -36.37 -1.86 13.66
CA TYR A 328 -36.06 -0.74 12.77
C TYR A 328 -36.67 -0.82 11.35
N ARG A 329 -36.67 0.28 10.59
CA ARG A 329 -37.00 0.30 9.14
C ARG A 329 -35.76 0.53 8.28
N LEU A 330 -35.35 -0.50 7.55
CA LEU A 330 -34.14 -0.45 6.72
C LEU A 330 -34.19 0.66 5.66
N ASN A 331 -35.32 0.85 4.96
CA ASN A 331 -35.46 1.84 3.91
C ASN A 331 -35.26 3.29 4.40
N GLU A 332 -35.65 3.61 5.63
CA GLU A 332 -35.43 4.93 6.21
C GLU A 332 -33.96 5.16 6.59
N LEU A 333 -33.30 4.15 7.17
CA LEU A 333 -31.86 4.19 7.44
C LEU A 333 -31.08 4.41 6.13
N GLN A 334 -31.47 3.72 5.06
CA GLN A 334 -30.86 3.85 3.73
C GLN A 334 -31.08 5.25 3.12
N ALA A 335 -32.25 5.86 3.29
CA ALA A 335 -32.50 7.24 2.82
C ALA A 335 -31.67 8.28 3.60
N ALA A 336 -31.51 8.08 4.91
CA ALA A 336 -30.75 8.97 5.78
C ALA A 336 -29.23 8.86 5.58
N ALA A 337 -28.72 7.65 5.37
CA ALA A 337 -27.30 7.38 5.22
C ALA A 337 -26.66 8.06 3.99
N SER A 338 -25.33 8.14 4.01
CA SER A 338 -24.50 8.52 2.86
C SER A 338 -24.09 7.31 2.04
N ASP A 339 -23.71 7.54 0.79
CA ASP A 339 -23.12 6.48 -0.02
C ASP A 339 -21.69 6.13 0.43
N PRO A 340 -21.29 4.85 0.35
CA PRO A 340 -22.11 3.73 -0.04
C PRO A 340 -22.92 3.18 1.13
N ILE A 341 -24.20 2.92 0.87
CA ILE A 341 -25.18 2.43 1.86
C ILE A 341 -24.70 1.21 2.65
N CYS A 342 -23.99 0.28 2.01
CA CYS A 342 -23.49 -0.96 2.61
C CYS A 342 -22.37 -0.80 3.65
N SER A 343 -21.82 0.40 3.83
CA SER A 343 -20.87 0.73 4.91
C SER A 343 -21.36 1.84 5.83
N HIS A 344 -22.50 2.47 5.49
CA HIS A 344 -23.09 3.58 6.25
C HIS A 344 -24.43 3.23 6.89
N VAL A 345 -25.01 2.06 6.60
CA VAL A 345 -26.17 1.51 7.31
C VAL A 345 -25.72 0.32 8.15
N LEU A 346 -25.89 0.43 9.46
CA LEU A 346 -25.49 -0.57 10.46
C LEU A 346 -26.66 -0.87 11.40
N THR A 347 -26.56 -1.97 12.15
CA THR A 347 -27.66 -2.46 12.99
C THR A 347 -27.13 -2.93 14.34
N LEU A 348 -27.65 -2.39 15.44
CA LEU A 348 -27.33 -2.80 16.80
C LEU A 348 -28.11 -4.07 17.17
N ILE A 349 -27.58 -5.20 16.71
CA ILE A 349 -28.05 -6.55 17.07
C ILE A 349 -26.99 -7.31 17.88
N SER A 350 -25.70 -6.96 17.72
CA SER A 350 -24.60 -7.42 18.58
C SER A 350 -23.52 -6.33 18.72
N PHE A 351 -22.64 -6.49 19.72
CA PHE A 351 -21.49 -5.61 19.96
C PHE A 351 -20.42 -5.67 18.85
N ASP A 352 -20.45 -6.70 18.00
CA ASP A 352 -19.51 -6.85 16.87
C ASP A 352 -19.58 -5.67 15.89
N HIS A 353 -20.71 -4.98 15.82
CA HIS A 353 -20.93 -3.85 14.91
C HIS A 353 -20.23 -2.56 15.35
N ILE A 354 -19.71 -2.47 16.59
CA ILE A 354 -18.93 -1.31 17.04
C ILE A 354 -17.64 -1.18 16.21
N GLN A 355 -16.90 -2.27 15.97
CA GLN A 355 -15.69 -2.18 15.15
C GLN A 355 -16.00 -1.77 13.70
N ALA A 356 -17.13 -2.22 13.15
CA ALA A 356 -17.56 -1.84 11.80
C ALA A 356 -17.84 -0.33 11.70
N ILE A 357 -18.55 0.27 12.67
CA ILE A 357 -18.77 1.72 12.65
C ILE A 357 -17.49 2.50 12.91
N LEU A 358 -16.59 2.01 13.78
CA LEU A 358 -15.31 2.66 14.06
C LEU A 358 -14.43 2.70 12.81
N ASP A 359 -14.26 1.56 12.13
CA ASP A 359 -13.57 1.46 10.84
C ASP A 359 -14.21 2.39 9.80
N GLY A 360 -15.56 2.43 9.74
CA GLY A 360 -16.32 3.29 8.84
C GLY A 360 -16.06 4.79 9.10
N ILE A 361 -16.28 5.25 10.33
CA ILE A 361 -16.10 6.64 10.75
C ILE A 361 -14.64 7.06 10.53
N GLN A 362 -13.67 6.27 10.96
CA GLN A 362 -12.24 6.55 10.74
C GLN A 362 -11.91 6.63 9.25
N LYS A 363 -12.40 5.70 8.42
CA LYS A 363 -12.20 5.75 6.96
C LYS A 363 -12.94 6.91 6.28
N SER A 364 -13.98 7.48 6.89
CA SER A 364 -14.66 8.68 6.37
C SER A 364 -13.79 9.94 6.47
N THR A 365 -12.83 10.00 7.40
CA THR A 365 -11.85 11.10 7.46
C THR A 365 -10.84 11.04 6.30
N CYS A 366 -10.77 9.93 5.56
CA CYS A 366 -10.01 9.81 4.31
C CYS A 366 -10.68 10.50 3.11
N GLU A 367 -11.94 10.90 3.22
CA GLU A 367 -12.69 11.51 2.13
C GLU A 367 -12.43 13.01 2.06
N ALA A 368 -12.40 13.54 0.84
CA ALA A 368 -12.21 14.95 0.58
C ALA A 368 -13.34 15.81 1.21
N ASN A 369 -13.05 16.41 2.37
CA ASN A 369 -13.95 17.32 3.08
C ASN A 369 -13.59 18.80 2.87
N ILE A 370 -12.35 19.09 2.45
CA ILE A 370 -11.85 20.44 2.32
C ILE A 370 -12.25 21.01 0.95
N LYS A 371 -13.28 21.86 0.93
CA LYS A 371 -13.70 22.59 -0.28
C LYS A 371 -12.70 23.73 -0.57
N VAL A 372 -11.99 23.65 -1.70
CA VAL A 372 -11.12 24.70 -2.25
C VAL A 372 -12.00 25.78 -2.90
N THR A 373 -11.84 27.04 -2.51
CA THR A 373 -12.59 28.17 -3.09
C THR A 373 -11.69 29.40 -3.22
N LYS A 374 -12.16 30.42 -3.95
CA LYS A 374 -11.48 31.73 -4.06
C LYS A 374 -11.10 32.38 -2.72
N THR A 375 -11.90 32.13 -1.68
CA THR A 375 -11.67 32.68 -0.32
C THR A 375 -11.04 31.67 0.63
N LYS A 376 -10.88 30.40 0.23
CA LYS A 376 -10.36 29.32 1.07
C LYS A 376 -9.22 28.58 0.38
N VAL A 377 -8.01 28.99 0.75
CA VAL A 377 -6.77 28.26 0.46
C VAL A 377 -6.61 27.12 1.46
N VAL A 378 -6.31 25.93 0.97
CA VAL A 378 -5.92 24.77 1.79
C VAL A 378 -4.43 24.88 2.05
N ASN A 379 -4.00 24.59 3.27
CA ASN A 379 -2.60 24.60 3.65
C ASN A 379 -2.27 23.44 4.58
N GLY A 380 -0.98 23.14 4.71
CA GLY A 380 -0.50 22.11 5.59
C GLY A 380 1.01 22.11 5.73
N THR A 381 1.53 21.16 6.50
CA THR A 381 2.96 20.99 6.77
C THR A 381 3.36 19.55 6.44
N LEU A 382 4.43 19.38 5.68
CA LEU A 382 4.97 18.06 5.40
C LEU A 382 5.66 17.50 6.64
N THR A 383 5.39 16.23 6.94
CA THR A 383 6.02 15.46 8.01
C THR A 383 7.04 14.49 7.40
N ASN A 384 7.75 13.72 8.23
CA ASN A 384 8.65 12.66 7.74
C ASN A 384 7.90 11.46 7.14
N THR A 385 6.57 11.43 7.24
CA THR A 385 5.71 10.40 6.65
C THR A 385 4.90 10.98 5.49
N THR A 386 4.64 10.16 4.47
CA THR A 386 3.85 10.58 3.32
C THR A 386 2.42 10.92 3.77
N THR A 387 2.08 12.21 3.73
CA THR A 387 0.77 12.70 4.16
C THR A 387 -0.11 12.94 2.95
N THR A 388 -1.32 12.37 2.95
CA THR A 388 -2.33 12.58 1.92
C THR A 388 -3.41 13.52 2.45
N THR A 389 -3.57 14.69 1.83
CA THR A 389 -4.63 15.65 2.16
C THR A 389 -5.67 15.67 1.03
N PRO A 390 -6.87 15.13 1.25
CA PRO A 390 -7.92 15.08 0.25
C PRO A 390 -8.75 16.38 0.26
N ALA A 391 -8.99 16.94 -0.92
CA ALA A 391 -9.69 18.20 -1.13
C ALA A 391 -10.65 18.10 -2.33
N VAL A 392 -11.68 18.95 -2.34
CA VAL A 392 -12.64 19.05 -3.45
C VAL A 392 -12.60 20.47 -4.00
N ALA A 393 -12.45 20.61 -5.30
CA ALA A 393 -12.63 21.88 -6.00
C ALA A 393 -13.79 21.78 -6.99
N LYS A 394 -14.27 22.93 -7.46
CA LYS A 394 -15.00 22.99 -8.74
C LYS A 394 -14.04 23.48 -9.81
N VAL A 395 -14.25 23.02 -11.05
CA VAL A 395 -13.54 23.53 -12.24
C VAL A 395 -13.68 25.05 -12.26
N PRO A 396 -12.56 25.80 -12.20
CA PRO A 396 -12.58 27.26 -12.13
C PRO A 396 -13.05 27.87 -13.46
N GLY A 397 -13.57 29.10 -13.40
CA GLY A 397 -13.92 29.87 -14.60
C GLY A 397 -12.68 30.43 -15.32
N ASN A 398 -12.89 30.97 -16.52
CA ASN A 398 -11.83 31.34 -17.48
C ASN A 398 -10.67 32.22 -16.95
N ASN A 399 -10.89 32.97 -15.86
CA ASN A 399 -9.93 33.91 -15.27
C ASN A 399 -9.22 33.37 -14.01
N GLU A 400 -9.48 32.12 -13.62
CA GLU A 400 -8.95 31.51 -12.40
C GLU A 400 -8.32 30.14 -12.71
N THR A 401 -7.38 29.70 -11.87
CA THR A 401 -6.77 28.38 -11.93
C THR A 401 -6.49 27.87 -10.53
N ILE A 402 -6.31 26.56 -10.35
CA ILE A 402 -5.92 26.00 -9.06
C ILE A 402 -4.40 25.86 -9.06
N GLU A 403 -3.73 26.45 -8.08
CA GLU A 403 -2.27 26.39 -7.91
C GLU A 403 -1.91 25.69 -6.60
N ALA A 404 -0.94 24.79 -6.66
CA ALA A 404 -0.34 24.12 -5.51
C ALA A 404 1.13 24.52 -5.38
N SER A 405 1.58 24.86 -4.16
CA SER A 405 2.96 25.30 -3.91
C SER A 405 3.51 24.73 -2.60
N THR A 406 4.83 24.65 -2.48
CA THR A 406 5.50 24.25 -1.22
C THR A 406 6.77 25.05 -1.00
N SER A 407 7.07 25.35 0.27
CA SER A 407 8.32 26.03 0.68
C SER A 407 9.50 25.06 0.78
N CYS A 408 9.27 23.80 1.16
CA CYS A 408 10.23 22.71 1.00
C CYS A 408 9.53 21.34 0.93
N GLY A 409 9.95 20.52 -0.03
CA GLY A 409 9.44 19.16 -0.23
C GLY A 409 9.16 18.85 -1.70
N ILE A 410 8.41 17.79 -1.92
CA ILE A 410 7.76 17.47 -3.19
C ILE A 410 6.29 17.23 -2.87
N LEU A 411 5.38 17.83 -3.65
CA LEU A 411 3.97 17.48 -3.67
C LEU A 411 3.68 16.73 -4.97
N ASP A 412 3.15 15.52 -4.90
CA ASP A 412 2.45 14.88 -6.01
C ASP A 412 0.94 15.15 -5.82
N ILE A 413 0.29 15.84 -6.76
CA ILE A 413 -1.13 16.20 -6.72
C ILE A 413 -1.88 15.32 -7.73
N TYR A 414 -2.78 14.48 -7.23
CA TYR A 414 -3.61 13.59 -8.05
C TYR A 414 -5.01 14.16 -8.18
N VAL A 415 -5.58 14.17 -9.38
CA VAL A 415 -6.90 14.75 -9.67
C VAL A 415 -7.78 13.69 -10.33
N SER A 416 -9.06 13.63 -9.96
CA SER A 416 -10.07 12.85 -10.70
C SER A 416 -11.44 13.54 -10.68
N THR A 417 -12.20 13.31 -11.74
CA THR A 417 -13.62 13.68 -11.88
C THR A 417 -14.56 12.57 -11.39
N ALA A 418 -14.05 11.34 -11.25
CA ALA A 418 -14.86 10.14 -10.99
C ALA A 418 -14.47 9.38 -9.71
N ASP A 419 -13.18 9.36 -9.35
CA ASP A 419 -12.72 8.71 -8.11
C ASP A 419 -12.63 9.74 -6.96
N PRO A 420 -13.36 9.56 -5.85
CA PRO A 420 -13.34 10.51 -4.73
C PRO A 420 -12.06 10.48 -3.90
N LYS A 421 -11.15 9.51 -4.14
CA LYS A 421 -9.87 9.35 -3.46
C LYS A 421 -8.76 9.08 -4.48
N PRO A 422 -8.48 10.02 -5.41
CA PRO A 422 -7.45 9.82 -6.43
C PRO A 422 -6.07 9.68 -5.77
N GLY A 423 -5.14 9.03 -6.45
CA GLY A 423 -3.81 8.75 -5.92
C GLY A 423 -2.88 8.07 -6.93
N PRO A 424 -1.71 7.58 -6.47
CA PRO A 424 -0.69 6.99 -7.35
C PRO A 424 -1.17 5.85 -8.24
N ALA A 425 -2.15 5.06 -7.78
CA ALA A 425 -2.69 3.92 -8.53
C ALA A 425 -3.87 4.28 -9.44
N VAL A 426 -4.60 5.36 -9.14
CA VAL A 426 -5.87 5.73 -9.78
C VAL A 426 -6.01 7.25 -9.82
N HIS A 427 -5.96 7.86 -11.01
CA HIS A 427 -6.23 9.29 -11.21
C HIS A 427 -6.54 9.61 -12.67
N ASP A 428 -7.19 10.76 -12.93
CA ASP A 428 -7.42 11.27 -14.27
C ASP A 428 -6.21 12.10 -14.74
N ASP A 429 -5.66 12.92 -13.84
CA ASP A 429 -4.47 13.75 -14.06
C ASP A 429 -3.55 13.74 -12.82
N ARG A 430 -2.27 14.05 -13.05
CA ARG A 430 -1.24 14.18 -12.01
C ARG A 430 -0.37 15.40 -12.27
N TYR A 431 -0.12 16.18 -11.22
CA TYR A 431 0.75 17.36 -11.22
C TYR A 431 1.81 17.25 -10.12
N ARG A 432 2.92 17.96 -10.23
CA ARG A 432 3.98 17.98 -9.22
C ARG A 432 4.42 19.39 -8.88
N ALA A 433 4.45 19.74 -7.59
CA ALA A 433 4.97 21.01 -7.09
C ALA A 433 6.24 20.82 -6.29
N MET A 434 7.17 21.77 -6.41
CA MET A 434 8.44 21.85 -5.70
C MET A 434 8.71 23.31 -5.28
N PRO A 435 9.70 23.58 -4.40
CA PRO A 435 10.16 24.94 -4.12
C PRO A 435 10.48 25.69 -5.41
N ASP A 436 10.02 26.93 -5.50
CA ASP A 436 10.15 27.83 -6.65
C ASP A 436 9.52 27.31 -7.97
N ALA A 437 8.76 26.21 -7.90
CA ALA A 437 8.09 25.57 -9.02
C ALA A 437 6.67 25.11 -8.59
N PRO A 438 5.71 26.04 -8.42
CA PRO A 438 4.33 25.69 -8.12
C PRO A 438 3.69 24.93 -9.30
N ALA A 439 2.80 24.01 -8.98
CA ALA A 439 1.99 23.29 -9.95
C ALA A 439 0.71 24.07 -10.25
N THR A 440 0.46 24.39 -11.52
CA THR A 440 -0.82 24.95 -11.98
C THR A 440 -1.65 23.83 -12.58
N LEU A 441 -2.83 23.55 -11.99
CA LEU A 441 -3.74 22.51 -12.46
C LEU A 441 -4.51 23.04 -13.67
N THR A 442 -4.13 22.57 -14.85
CA THR A 442 -4.78 22.90 -16.12
C THR A 442 -5.92 21.94 -16.39
N VAL A 443 -7.10 22.25 -15.85
CA VAL A 443 -8.33 21.53 -16.22
C VAL A 443 -8.54 21.65 -17.73
N THR A 444 -8.76 20.51 -18.40
CA THR A 444 -8.96 20.46 -19.85
C THR A 444 -10.16 21.31 -20.28
N GLU A 445 -10.02 22.06 -21.38
CA GLU A 445 -11.06 22.97 -21.92
C GLU A 445 -12.39 22.26 -22.27
N THR A 446 -12.38 20.93 -22.31
CA THR A 446 -13.54 20.06 -22.53
C THR A 446 -14.42 19.86 -21.29
N LEU A 447 -13.95 20.16 -20.07
CA LEU A 447 -14.74 19.98 -18.85
C LEU A 447 -15.59 21.22 -18.55
N PRO A 448 -16.93 21.07 -18.35
CA PRO A 448 -17.79 22.20 -18.02
C PRO A 448 -17.36 22.91 -16.72
N SER A 449 -17.40 24.25 -16.74
CA SER A 449 -17.23 25.09 -15.55
C SER A 449 -18.18 24.65 -14.44
N GLY A 450 -17.68 24.49 -13.22
CA GLY A 450 -18.47 24.02 -12.08
C GLY A 450 -18.50 22.50 -11.88
N THR A 451 -17.94 21.70 -12.80
CA THR A 451 -17.69 20.25 -12.61
C THR A 451 -16.90 20.02 -11.31
N THR A 452 -17.22 18.97 -10.56
CA THR A 452 -16.50 18.62 -9.32
C THR A 452 -15.17 17.95 -9.65
N LEU A 453 -14.09 18.40 -9.00
CA LEU A 453 -12.77 17.79 -9.02
C LEU A 453 -12.44 17.26 -7.62
N PHE A 454 -12.14 15.98 -7.52
CA PHE A 454 -11.51 15.37 -6.36
C PHE A 454 -10.00 15.51 -6.50
N ILE A 455 -9.32 15.92 -5.44
CA ILE A 455 -7.90 16.23 -5.43
C ILE A 455 -7.26 15.56 -4.20
N SER A 456 -6.17 14.83 -4.39
CA SER A 456 -5.33 14.32 -3.29
C SER A 456 -3.94 14.93 -3.39
N VAL A 457 -3.55 15.71 -2.40
CA VAL A 457 -2.18 16.22 -2.27
C VAL A 457 -1.38 15.22 -1.46
N VAL A 458 -0.37 14.59 -2.08
CA VAL A 458 0.53 13.62 -1.45
C VAL A 458 1.89 14.29 -1.27
N GLY A 459 2.23 14.62 -0.03
CA GLY A 459 3.41 15.39 0.30
C GLY A 459 4.55 14.55 0.88
N THR A 460 5.77 14.76 0.38
CA THR A 460 7.00 14.07 0.79
C THR A 460 8.11 15.07 1.11
N ARG A 461 8.75 14.94 2.28
CA ARG A 461 9.95 15.73 2.62
C ARG A 461 11.15 15.32 1.76
N LEU A 462 12.01 16.28 1.44
CA LEU A 462 13.30 15.98 0.82
C LEU A 462 14.19 15.15 1.77
N PRO A 463 15.01 14.22 1.25
CA PRO A 463 16.06 13.57 2.04
C PRO A 463 16.98 14.60 2.72
N ALA A 464 17.51 14.28 3.90
CA ALA A 464 18.26 15.23 4.74
C ALA A 464 19.42 15.93 4.00
N SER A 465 20.12 15.22 3.11
CA SER A 465 21.17 15.78 2.25
C SER A 465 20.64 16.81 1.25
N ALA A 466 19.53 16.52 0.56
CA ALA A 466 18.90 17.44 -0.38
C ALA A 466 18.23 18.64 0.31
N ALA A 467 17.67 18.42 1.50
CA ALA A 467 17.11 19.47 2.36
C ALA A 467 18.18 20.45 2.85
N ALA A 468 19.36 19.95 3.26
CA ALA A 468 20.49 20.78 3.67
C ALA A 468 21.02 21.64 2.51
N LEU A 469 21.17 21.06 1.31
CA LEU A 469 21.60 21.80 0.10
C LEU A 469 20.64 22.92 -0.31
N ARG A 470 19.36 22.84 0.06
CA ARG A 470 18.34 23.88 -0.17
C ARG A 470 18.03 24.75 1.05
N ASN A 471 18.79 24.61 2.14
CA ASN A 471 18.58 25.33 3.40
C ASN A 471 17.11 25.26 3.90
N CYS A 472 16.49 24.08 3.80
CA CYS A 472 15.08 23.88 4.12
C CYS A 472 14.78 23.99 5.61
N SER A 473 14.30 25.14 6.05
CA SER A 473 13.85 25.42 7.43
C SER A 473 12.34 25.29 7.63
N ASN A 474 11.54 25.45 6.57
CA ASN A 474 10.09 25.39 6.62
C ASN A 474 9.55 24.41 5.56
N TYR A 475 8.56 23.60 5.95
CA TYR A 475 8.01 22.49 5.15
C TYR A 475 6.51 22.68 4.88
N THR A 476 6.07 23.91 4.69
CA THR A 476 4.67 24.24 4.42
C THR A 476 4.30 24.02 2.96
N TRP A 477 3.01 23.82 2.71
CA TRP A 477 2.42 23.80 1.38
C TRP A 477 1.05 24.47 1.34
N THR A 478 0.62 24.86 0.15
CA THR A 478 -0.70 25.44 -0.12
C THR A 478 -1.32 24.85 -1.38
N LEU A 479 -2.66 24.85 -1.45
CA LEU A 479 -3.47 24.53 -2.61
C LEU A 479 -4.65 25.52 -2.62
N GLY A 480 -4.79 26.33 -3.66
CA GLY A 480 -5.82 27.37 -3.71
C GLY A 480 -6.18 27.82 -5.12
N MET A 481 -7.30 28.53 -5.24
CA MET A 481 -7.64 29.24 -6.48
C MET A 481 -6.85 30.55 -6.58
N VAL A 482 -6.13 30.74 -7.68
CA VAL A 482 -5.36 31.95 -7.98
C VAL A 482 -5.84 32.57 -9.29
N PRO A 483 -5.66 33.89 -9.50
CA PRO A 483 -5.91 34.51 -10.80
C PRO A 483 -5.06 33.81 -11.89
N LYS A 484 -5.67 33.53 -13.04
CA LYS A 484 -4.98 32.94 -14.18
C LYS A 484 -3.87 33.88 -14.63
N LYS A 485 -2.61 33.48 -14.46
CA LYS A 485 -1.44 34.23 -14.94
C LYS A 485 -1.53 34.28 -16.47
N ASN A 486 -1.42 35.49 -17.07
CA ASN A 486 -1.40 35.66 -18.52
C ASN A 486 -0.06 35.16 -19.09
N ILE A 487 0.05 33.84 -19.26
CA ILE A 487 1.19 33.20 -19.91
C ILE A 487 1.18 33.60 -21.38
N THR A 488 2.04 34.56 -21.75
CA THR A 488 2.23 34.97 -23.13
C THR A 488 3.28 34.06 -23.75
N VAL A 489 2.84 33.07 -24.55
CA VAL A 489 3.76 32.15 -25.23
C VAL A 489 4.36 32.84 -26.45
N ILE A 490 5.66 33.07 -26.42
CA ILE A 490 6.43 33.70 -27.49
C ILE A 490 7.25 32.61 -28.18
N CYS A 491 7.11 32.52 -29.50
CA CYS A 491 7.87 31.60 -30.35
C CYS A 491 9.08 32.34 -30.92
N GLU A 492 10.24 31.69 -30.89
CA GLU A 492 11.49 32.22 -31.47
C GLU A 492 11.91 31.32 -32.62
N GLU A 493 11.97 31.88 -33.83
CA GLU A 493 12.31 31.18 -35.06
C GLU A 493 13.40 31.99 -35.78
N ASN A 494 14.56 31.38 -36.02
CA ASN A 494 15.76 32.05 -36.56
C ASN A 494 16.16 33.34 -35.79
N GLY A 495 16.00 33.34 -34.45
CA GLY A 495 16.32 34.47 -33.58
C GLY A 495 15.28 35.61 -33.58
N VAL A 496 14.17 35.47 -34.31
CA VAL A 496 13.08 36.46 -34.33
C VAL A 496 11.97 36.00 -33.39
N ARG A 497 11.66 36.83 -32.38
CA ARG A 497 10.56 36.60 -31.43
C ARG A 497 9.23 37.08 -31.99
N ARG A 498 8.23 36.21 -31.98
CA ARG A 498 6.86 36.49 -32.43
C ARG A 498 5.82 35.78 -31.55
N PRO A 499 4.56 36.23 -31.50
CA PRO A 499 3.48 35.43 -30.93
C PRO A 499 3.42 34.06 -31.61
N CYS A 500 3.24 33.00 -30.82
CA CYS A 500 3.01 31.66 -31.37
C CYS A 500 1.66 31.60 -32.09
N THR A 501 1.62 31.00 -33.27
CA THR A 501 0.37 30.60 -33.92
C THR A 501 0.00 29.17 -33.51
N ASN A 502 -1.25 28.76 -33.75
CA ASN A 502 -1.69 27.38 -33.49
C ASN A 502 -0.82 26.34 -34.23
N SER A 503 -0.27 26.67 -35.41
CA SER A 503 0.66 25.76 -36.10
C SER A 503 2.00 25.64 -35.39
N ASP A 504 2.47 26.67 -34.70
CA ASP A 504 3.73 26.62 -33.95
C ASP A 504 3.56 25.82 -32.65
N VAL A 505 2.39 25.95 -32.00
CA VAL A 505 2.01 25.15 -30.82
C VAL A 505 1.84 23.66 -31.13
N VAL A 506 1.62 23.31 -32.41
CA VAL A 506 1.58 21.92 -32.89
C VAL A 506 2.94 21.43 -33.41
N LYS A 507 3.76 22.31 -34.02
CA LYS A 507 5.09 21.99 -34.56
C LYS A 507 6.17 21.91 -33.48
N ALA A 508 6.28 22.96 -32.66
CA ALA A 508 6.91 22.82 -31.36
C ALA A 508 5.95 21.96 -30.54
N LYS A 509 6.42 20.84 -30.00
CA LYS A 509 5.66 20.08 -29.00
C LYS A 509 5.60 20.92 -27.72
N LEU A 510 4.73 21.92 -27.70
CA LEU A 510 4.43 22.72 -26.50
C LEU A 510 3.55 21.92 -25.56
N CYS A 511 4.11 20.80 -25.11
CA CYS A 511 3.86 20.36 -23.76
C CYS A 511 4.40 21.45 -22.83
N ASP A 512 3.52 22.14 -22.10
CA ASP A 512 3.81 22.40 -20.69
C ASP A 512 3.30 21.17 -19.92
N LYS A 513 3.88 19.98 -20.12
CA LYS A 513 5.23 19.61 -19.70
C LYS A 513 6.36 20.67 -19.87
N ARG A 514 6.52 21.53 -18.85
CA ARG A 514 7.66 21.33 -17.95
C ARG A 514 7.79 19.83 -17.79
N VAL A 515 8.78 19.25 -18.46
CA VAL A 515 9.12 17.84 -18.32
C VAL A 515 8.97 17.54 -16.84
N ASP A 516 8.06 16.63 -16.50
CA ASP A 516 8.11 16.02 -15.18
C ASP A 516 9.47 15.35 -15.20
N SER A 517 10.43 16.08 -14.65
CA SER A 517 11.68 15.55 -14.20
C SER A 517 11.37 15.14 -12.73
N ASP A 518 10.91 13.93 -12.38
CA ASP A 518 11.06 12.63 -13.05
C ASP A 518 12.34 12.63 -13.91
N TYR A 519 13.41 13.19 -13.32
CA TYR A 519 14.72 13.38 -13.96
C TYR A 519 14.99 12.09 -14.72
N PRO A 520 15.31 12.15 -16.02
CA PRO A 520 15.17 11.02 -16.92
C PRO A 520 15.78 9.77 -16.28
N VAL A 521 14.92 8.93 -15.69
CA VAL A 521 15.36 7.71 -15.04
C VAL A 521 15.45 6.74 -16.18
N ASP A 522 16.67 6.59 -16.70
CA ASP A 522 16.99 5.71 -17.82
C ASP A 522 16.21 4.42 -17.66
N ASN A 523 15.32 4.12 -18.62
CA ASN A 523 14.43 2.98 -18.52
C ASN A 523 15.27 1.71 -18.34
N PRO A 524 15.29 1.12 -17.13
CA PRO A 524 16.25 0.07 -16.83
C PRO A 524 15.77 -1.27 -17.37
N CYS A 525 14.54 -1.34 -17.88
CA CYS A 525 13.88 -2.51 -18.45
C CYS A 525 14.36 -2.84 -19.86
N THR A 526 15.68 -2.72 -20.07
CA THR A 526 16.35 -3.17 -21.29
C THR A 526 16.23 -4.69 -21.44
N THR A 527 16.25 -5.19 -22.67
CA THR A 527 16.22 -6.64 -22.95
C THR A 527 17.26 -7.40 -22.14
N SER A 528 18.47 -6.85 -21.98
CA SER A 528 19.55 -7.47 -21.21
C SER A 528 19.31 -7.51 -19.69
N ASN A 529 18.46 -6.65 -19.14
CA ASN A 529 18.08 -6.70 -17.72
C ASN A 529 16.89 -7.64 -17.51
N LEU A 530 15.93 -7.66 -18.43
CA LEU A 530 14.84 -8.64 -18.45
C LEU A 530 15.36 -10.08 -18.55
N GLU A 531 16.32 -10.34 -19.44
CA GLU A 531 17.01 -11.65 -19.59
C GLU A 531 17.76 -12.10 -18.33
N LYS A 532 18.16 -11.17 -17.46
CA LYS A 532 18.83 -11.44 -16.18
C LYS A 532 17.84 -11.55 -15.00
N GLY A 533 16.54 -11.48 -15.24
CA GLY A 533 15.52 -11.47 -14.20
C GLY A 533 15.50 -10.19 -13.35
N LEU A 534 16.22 -9.13 -13.78
CA LEU A 534 16.24 -7.84 -13.09
C LEU A 534 14.96 -7.06 -13.45
N LEU A 535 13.90 -7.38 -12.71
CA LEU A 535 12.57 -6.77 -12.92
C LEU A 535 12.35 -5.54 -12.03
N ARG A 536 13.31 -5.16 -11.18
CA ARG A 536 13.19 -4.04 -10.23
C ARG A 536 14.49 -3.27 -10.10
N HIS A 537 14.38 -1.94 -10.06
CA HIS A 537 15.51 -1.02 -10.01
C HIS A 537 15.20 0.17 -9.08
N PRO A 538 16.21 0.77 -8.42
CA PRO A 538 15.97 1.93 -7.55
C PRO A 538 15.35 3.11 -8.30
N TYR A 539 14.42 3.80 -7.65
CA TYR A 539 13.99 5.12 -8.10
C TYR A 539 14.94 6.18 -7.50
N PRO A 540 15.61 7.05 -8.28
CA PRO A 540 16.81 7.76 -7.79
C PRO A 540 16.54 8.89 -6.78
N TYR A 541 15.30 9.34 -6.63
CA TYR A 541 14.95 10.57 -5.87
C TYR A 541 14.06 10.31 -4.65
N ASP A 542 13.52 9.10 -4.53
CA ASP A 542 12.57 8.73 -3.49
C ASP A 542 12.80 7.26 -3.11
N PRO A 543 13.47 6.99 -1.97
CA PRO A 543 13.77 5.63 -1.55
C PRO A 543 12.52 4.84 -1.12
N THR A 544 11.34 5.47 -1.03
CA THR A 544 10.06 4.77 -0.84
C THR A 544 9.45 4.28 -2.16
N LYS A 545 10.13 4.50 -3.29
CA LYS A 545 9.73 4.09 -4.63
C LYS A 545 10.82 3.27 -5.32
N PHE A 546 10.43 2.53 -6.34
CA PHE A 546 11.33 1.80 -7.25
C PHE A 546 10.67 1.69 -8.63
N LEU A 547 11.46 1.36 -9.65
CA LEU A 547 10.99 1.06 -10.99
C LEU A 547 10.75 -0.44 -11.14
N GLN A 548 9.52 -0.84 -11.45
CA GLN A 548 9.19 -2.20 -11.89
C GLN A 548 9.25 -2.30 -13.41
N CYS A 549 9.76 -3.40 -13.93
CA CYS A 549 9.70 -3.75 -15.35
C CYS A 549 8.56 -4.72 -15.68
N ASP A 550 7.93 -4.54 -16.84
CA ASP A 550 7.17 -5.62 -17.49
C ASP A 550 8.01 -6.39 -18.53
N MET A 551 7.45 -7.52 -18.98
CA MET A 551 8.08 -8.38 -20.00
C MET A 551 8.13 -7.77 -21.41
N LYS A 552 7.64 -6.53 -21.60
CA LYS A 552 7.67 -5.79 -22.87
C LYS A 552 8.71 -4.66 -22.86
N GLY A 553 9.42 -4.47 -21.76
CA GLY A 553 10.45 -3.43 -21.61
C GLY A 553 9.93 -2.08 -21.14
N ASN A 554 8.69 -1.99 -20.65
CA ASN A 554 8.18 -0.76 -20.03
C ASN A 554 8.56 -0.73 -18.54
N ASN A 555 8.90 0.45 -18.03
CA ASN A 555 9.07 0.71 -16.60
C ASN A 555 7.81 1.37 -16.00
N TYR A 556 7.57 1.07 -14.73
CA TYR A 556 6.48 1.65 -13.93
C TYR A 556 7.05 2.09 -12.58
N ILE A 557 6.77 3.34 -12.17
CA ILE A 557 7.12 3.82 -10.84
C ILE A 557 6.15 3.18 -9.84
N THR A 558 6.70 2.42 -8.90
CA THR A 558 5.93 1.67 -7.90
C THR A 558 6.37 2.09 -6.49
N LEU A 559 5.39 2.27 -5.60
CA LEU A 559 5.63 2.54 -4.19
C LEU A 559 5.93 1.24 -3.43
N CYS A 560 6.91 1.29 -2.54
CA CYS A 560 7.10 0.28 -1.52
C CYS A 560 5.86 0.17 -0.60
N PRO A 561 5.73 -0.92 0.17
CA PRO A 561 4.84 -0.94 1.32
C PRO A 561 5.14 0.25 2.24
N ARG A 562 4.10 0.84 2.86
CA ARG A 562 4.27 2.02 3.74
C ARG A 562 5.27 1.68 4.86
N GLY A 563 6.17 2.62 5.16
CA GLY A 563 7.13 2.50 6.26
C GLY A 563 8.46 1.80 5.91
N VAL A 564 8.61 1.25 4.69
CA VAL A 564 9.85 0.61 4.22
C VAL A 564 10.38 1.27 2.94
N THR A 565 11.69 1.11 2.71
CA THR A 565 12.44 1.70 1.58
C THR A 565 12.98 0.61 0.65
N PHE A 566 13.18 0.93 -0.62
CA PHE A 566 13.72 0.00 -1.60
C PHE A 566 15.21 -0.24 -1.36
N ASN A 567 15.58 -1.49 -1.08
CA ASN A 567 16.95 -1.91 -0.88
C ASN A 567 17.57 -2.34 -2.23
N THR A 568 18.57 -1.59 -2.67
CA THR A 568 19.25 -1.78 -3.96
C THR A 568 20.07 -3.07 -4.06
N ARG A 569 20.38 -3.73 -2.94
CA ARG A 569 21.12 -5.01 -2.92
C ARG A 569 20.20 -6.22 -3.06
N THR A 570 19.01 -6.17 -2.45
CA THR A 570 18.04 -7.27 -2.50
C THR A 570 17.00 -7.10 -3.60
N CYS A 571 16.88 -5.90 -4.19
CA CYS A 571 15.81 -5.51 -5.11
C CYS A 571 14.39 -5.65 -4.51
N GLU A 572 14.30 -5.48 -3.19
CA GLU A 572 13.07 -5.58 -2.40
C GLU A 572 12.92 -4.39 -1.45
N CYS A 573 11.69 -4.13 -1.02
CA CYS A 573 11.41 -3.12 0.00
C CYS A 573 11.62 -3.68 1.41
N GLY A 574 12.33 -2.96 2.27
CA GLY A 574 12.60 -3.35 3.66
C GLY A 574 13.07 -2.17 4.52
N PHE A 575 13.40 -2.43 5.78
CA PHE A 575 13.93 -1.38 6.67
C PHE A 575 15.42 -1.16 6.45
N THR A 576 15.82 0.06 6.08
CA THR A 576 17.22 0.47 6.09
C THR A 576 17.64 0.90 7.50
N SER A 577 18.54 0.15 8.14
CA SER A 577 19.12 0.54 9.43
C SER A 577 19.87 1.88 9.35
N PRO A 578 19.68 2.80 10.31
CA PRO A 578 20.41 4.06 10.33
C PRO A 578 21.81 3.88 10.95
N GLY A 579 22.86 4.18 10.18
CA GLY A 579 24.22 4.29 10.73
C GLY A 579 25.33 4.29 9.68
N GLY A 580 26.22 5.29 9.72
CA GLY A 580 27.54 5.22 9.06
C GLY A 580 27.76 6.10 7.83
N ALA A 581 27.43 7.40 7.89
CA ALA A 581 28.04 8.37 6.98
C ALA A 581 29.36 8.88 7.57
N SER A 582 30.48 8.64 6.89
CA SER A 582 31.73 9.36 7.12
C SER A 582 32.46 9.63 5.78
N THR A 583 32.62 10.90 5.47
CA THR A 583 33.42 11.49 4.38
C THR A 583 33.68 12.96 4.77
N PRO A 584 34.67 13.67 4.17
CA PRO A 584 35.88 13.21 3.50
C PRO A 584 37.16 13.91 4.05
N GLN A 585 38.35 13.52 3.56
CA GLN A 585 39.47 14.45 3.41
C GLN A 585 40.16 14.23 2.07
N ALA A 586 40.59 15.32 1.43
CA ALA A 586 41.11 15.36 0.08
C ALA A 586 42.64 15.50 0.05
N ASN A 587 43.30 15.02 -1.00
CA ASN A 587 43.90 15.93 -1.98
C ASN A 587 44.37 15.19 -3.26
N GLU A 588 44.52 16.00 -4.31
CA GLU A 588 44.87 15.62 -5.68
C GLU A 588 46.38 15.34 -5.83
N GLN A 589 46.78 14.50 -6.80
CA GLN A 589 47.43 14.98 -8.04
C GLN A 589 47.83 13.85 -9.02
N ASP A 590 47.93 14.25 -10.29
CA ASP A 590 48.60 13.62 -11.44
C ASP A 590 48.07 12.34 -12.14
N ARG A 591 47.29 12.61 -13.19
CA ARG A 591 47.63 12.39 -14.63
C ARG A 591 47.73 10.97 -15.22
N ASN A 592 46.82 10.79 -16.19
CA ASN A 592 47.02 10.26 -17.56
C ASN A 592 46.96 8.75 -17.89
N SER A 593 46.33 8.54 -19.05
CA SER A 593 46.50 7.46 -20.03
C SER A 593 45.73 6.13 -19.87
N THR A 594 44.60 6.06 -20.59
CA THR A 594 44.27 5.01 -21.59
C THR A 594 44.66 3.55 -21.30
N ASN A 595 43.66 2.66 -21.21
CA ASN A 595 43.29 1.85 -22.38
C ASN A 595 41.97 1.07 -22.20
N SER A 596 41.31 0.82 -23.34
CA SER A 596 40.14 -0.05 -23.45
C SER A 596 40.57 -1.50 -23.73
N THR A 597 39.92 -2.48 -23.11
CA THR A 597 39.80 -3.84 -23.66
C THR A 597 38.43 -4.44 -23.38
N SER A 598 37.80 -4.93 -24.44
CA SER A 598 36.51 -5.63 -24.46
C SER A 598 36.62 -7.07 -23.94
N TYR A 599 35.57 -7.57 -23.28
CA TYR A 599 35.42 -8.99 -22.92
C TYR A 599 34.36 -9.70 -23.79
N THR A 600 34.73 -10.84 -24.37
CA THR A 600 33.86 -11.75 -25.13
C THR A 600 33.29 -12.88 -24.25
N PRO A 601 32.06 -13.39 -24.48
CA PRO A 601 31.49 -14.50 -23.70
C PRO A 601 32.04 -15.89 -24.06
N VAL A 602 31.92 -16.86 -23.13
CA VAL A 602 32.41 -18.25 -23.25
C VAL A 602 31.27 -19.25 -22.88
N PRO A 603 31.21 -20.49 -23.44
CA PRO A 603 29.97 -21.30 -23.51
C PRO A 603 29.63 -22.20 -22.28
N PRO A 604 28.51 -22.96 -22.32
CA PRO A 604 28.07 -23.88 -21.25
C PRO A 604 28.96 -25.12 -21.03
N VAL A 605 28.65 -25.87 -19.96
CA VAL A 605 29.42 -27.00 -19.41
C VAL A 605 29.62 -28.16 -20.42
N SER A 606 30.85 -28.67 -20.51
CA SER A 606 31.17 -29.87 -21.33
C SER A 606 30.81 -31.19 -20.65
N SER A 607 30.63 -32.25 -21.43
CA SER A 607 30.14 -33.58 -21.03
C SER A 607 30.91 -34.31 -19.92
N ASN A 608 32.12 -33.88 -19.57
CA ASN A 608 33.02 -34.61 -18.68
C ASN A 608 32.93 -34.20 -17.20
N VAL A 609 32.04 -33.25 -16.87
CA VAL A 609 31.74 -32.82 -15.51
C VAL A 609 30.22 -32.94 -15.31
N GLY A 610 29.80 -34.07 -14.76
CA GLY A 610 28.37 -34.41 -14.62
C GLY A 610 27.58 -33.35 -13.85
N ASN A 611 26.35 -33.09 -14.29
CA ASN A 611 25.50 -32.02 -13.76
C ASN A 611 25.06 -32.31 -12.29
N PRO A 612 25.52 -31.54 -11.28
CA PRO A 612 25.13 -31.72 -9.89
C PRO A 612 23.76 -31.11 -9.54
N CYS A 613 23.21 -30.26 -10.42
CA CYS A 613 21.98 -29.48 -10.24
C CYS A 613 20.71 -30.33 -10.34
N THR A 614 20.66 -31.40 -9.56
CA THR A 614 19.49 -32.29 -9.47
C THR A 614 18.35 -31.59 -8.74
N VAL A 615 17.10 -31.97 -9.05
CA VAL A 615 15.90 -31.48 -8.34
C VAL A 615 16.01 -31.64 -6.82
N ARG A 616 16.76 -32.66 -6.35
CA ARG A 616 17.02 -32.93 -4.92
C ARG A 616 18.02 -31.97 -4.27
N ALA A 617 18.93 -31.36 -5.04
CA ALA A 617 19.84 -30.31 -4.58
C ALA A 617 19.11 -28.95 -4.53
N LEU A 618 18.35 -28.63 -5.59
CA LEU A 618 17.54 -27.41 -5.66
C LEU A 618 16.50 -27.34 -4.54
N ALA A 619 15.83 -28.46 -4.22
CA ALA A 619 14.88 -28.55 -3.11
C ALA A 619 15.50 -28.33 -1.71
N LYS A 620 16.82 -28.22 -1.61
CA LYS A 620 17.57 -27.86 -0.38
C LYS A 620 18.24 -26.48 -0.45
N ASN A 621 17.96 -25.70 -1.50
CA ASN A 621 18.68 -24.46 -1.86
C ASN A 621 20.19 -24.66 -2.12
N GLU A 622 20.63 -25.86 -2.49
CA GLU A 622 22.02 -26.13 -2.90
C GLU A 622 22.21 -25.71 -4.38
N PHE A 623 22.35 -24.39 -4.62
CA PHE A 623 22.46 -23.80 -5.96
C PHE A 623 23.89 -23.69 -6.52
N TYR A 624 24.91 -24.04 -5.73
CA TYR A 624 26.31 -23.92 -6.13
C TYR A 624 27.11 -25.14 -5.65
N HIS A 625 27.95 -25.70 -6.52
CA HIS A 625 28.72 -26.92 -6.27
C HIS A 625 30.17 -26.78 -6.70
N THR A 626 31.06 -27.57 -6.10
CA THR A 626 32.48 -27.69 -6.52
C THR A 626 32.59 -28.20 -7.95
N HIS A 627 33.50 -27.61 -8.72
CA HIS A 627 33.93 -28.18 -10.00
C HIS A 627 34.87 -29.37 -9.73
N SER A 628 34.66 -30.52 -10.37
CA SER A 628 35.29 -31.79 -9.99
C SER A 628 36.81 -31.89 -10.26
N SER A 629 37.36 -30.97 -11.04
CA SER A 629 38.73 -31.05 -11.58
C SER A 629 39.47 -29.70 -11.62
N ASP A 630 38.87 -28.61 -11.15
CA ASP A 630 39.47 -27.28 -11.18
C ASP A 630 38.99 -26.45 -9.98
N GLU A 631 39.83 -26.32 -8.96
CA GLU A 631 39.53 -25.59 -7.72
C GLU A 631 39.25 -24.10 -7.95
N ALA A 632 39.72 -23.52 -9.06
CA ALA A 632 39.45 -22.14 -9.43
C ALA A 632 38.11 -21.97 -10.15
N LYS A 633 37.28 -23.03 -10.22
CA LYS A 633 35.96 -23.03 -10.84
C LYS A 633 34.90 -23.66 -9.93
N PHE A 634 33.65 -23.31 -10.18
CA PHE A 634 32.48 -23.86 -9.52
C PHE A 634 31.33 -24.02 -10.51
N ILE A 635 30.31 -24.78 -10.12
CA ILE A 635 29.12 -25.03 -10.91
C ILE A 635 27.96 -24.28 -10.25
N GLN A 636 27.38 -23.32 -10.96
CA GLN A 636 26.17 -22.62 -10.56
C GLN A 636 24.96 -23.26 -11.23
N CYS A 637 23.93 -23.54 -10.45
CA CYS A 637 22.64 -24.02 -10.89
C CYS A 637 21.66 -22.84 -11.06
N ASP A 638 20.79 -22.92 -12.07
CA ASP A 638 19.52 -22.19 -12.04
C ASP A 638 18.41 -23.00 -11.35
N GLU A 639 17.28 -22.36 -11.12
CA GLU A 639 16.09 -22.94 -10.46
C GLU A 639 15.38 -24.03 -11.29
N TRP A 640 15.87 -24.33 -12.49
CA TRP A 640 15.36 -25.38 -13.39
C TRP A 640 16.34 -26.55 -13.58
N GLY A 641 17.49 -26.56 -12.88
CA GLY A 641 18.45 -27.67 -12.87
C GLY A 641 19.54 -27.59 -13.94
N LYS A 642 19.74 -26.42 -14.55
CA LYS A 642 20.79 -26.20 -15.54
C LYS A 642 22.09 -25.77 -14.86
N ALA A 643 23.15 -26.54 -15.06
CA ALA A 643 24.48 -26.21 -14.61
C ALA A 643 25.20 -25.20 -15.52
N TRP A 644 26.00 -24.33 -14.92
CA TRP A 644 26.92 -23.41 -15.57
C TRP A 644 28.26 -23.40 -14.84
N VAL A 645 29.38 -23.67 -15.53
CA VAL A 645 30.70 -23.49 -14.90
C VAL A 645 31.00 -22.00 -14.82
N LYS A 646 31.38 -21.54 -13.64
CA LYS A 646 31.84 -20.19 -13.34
C LYS A 646 33.27 -20.26 -12.84
N ALA A 647 34.08 -19.26 -13.17
CA ALA A 647 35.44 -19.13 -12.66
C ALA A 647 35.46 -18.20 -11.43
N CYS A 648 36.27 -18.56 -10.45
CA CYS A 648 36.67 -17.68 -9.38
C CYS A 648 37.63 -16.58 -9.89
N ALA A 649 37.73 -15.48 -9.15
CA ALA A 649 38.68 -14.41 -9.46
C ALA A 649 40.14 -14.93 -9.38
N PRO A 650 41.11 -14.33 -10.09
CA PRO A 650 42.51 -14.74 -10.03
C PRO A 650 43.03 -14.86 -8.59
N SER A 651 43.79 -15.92 -8.33
CA SER A 651 44.32 -16.28 -7.00
C SER A 651 43.28 -16.67 -5.93
N THR A 652 42.03 -16.92 -6.30
CA THR A 652 40.99 -17.47 -5.42
C THR A 652 40.51 -18.86 -5.89
N ILE A 653 40.05 -19.68 -4.96
CA ILE A 653 39.49 -21.03 -5.18
C ILE A 653 38.10 -21.14 -4.56
N TRP A 654 37.25 -22.00 -5.12
CA TRP A 654 35.89 -22.19 -4.62
C TRP A 654 35.86 -22.94 -3.29
N SER A 655 35.11 -22.43 -2.31
CA SER A 655 34.86 -23.09 -1.02
C SER A 655 33.39 -23.49 -0.89
N GLN A 656 33.12 -24.80 -0.92
CA GLN A 656 31.76 -25.31 -0.83
C GLN A 656 31.07 -24.99 0.50
N SER A 657 31.83 -25.00 1.61
CA SER A 657 31.28 -24.70 2.94
C SER A 657 30.91 -23.24 3.15
N HIS A 658 31.45 -22.33 2.33
CA HIS A 658 31.16 -20.89 2.38
C HIS A 658 30.34 -20.40 1.18
N TYR A 659 30.02 -21.29 0.23
CA TYR A 659 29.34 -20.97 -1.04
C TYR A 659 29.94 -19.76 -1.79
N THR A 660 31.27 -19.61 -1.75
CA THR A 660 31.98 -18.48 -2.37
C THR A 660 33.43 -18.79 -2.70
N CYS A 661 34.06 -17.94 -3.51
CA CYS A 661 35.48 -18.00 -3.83
C CYS A 661 36.32 -17.34 -2.73
N ILE A 662 37.29 -18.07 -2.18
CA ILE A 662 38.19 -17.62 -1.10
C ILE A 662 39.65 -17.55 -1.61
N LYS A 663 40.48 -16.70 -1.01
CA LYS A 663 41.91 -16.64 -1.36
C LYS A 663 42.59 -17.98 -1.10
N LYS A 664 43.37 -18.49 -2.05
CA LYS A 664 44.11 -19.74 -1.87
C LYS A 664 45.14 -19.54 -0.74
N ALA A 665 44.92 -20.22 0.39
CA ALA A 665 45.79 -20.10 1.55
C ALA A 665 47.23 -20.48 1.16
N LYS A 666 48.22 -19.64 1.53
CA LYS A 666 49.62 -20.05 1.46
C LYS A 666 49.79 -21.25 2.39
N ALA A 667 50.51 -22.27 1.92
CA ALA A 667 50.78 -23.47 2.71
C ALA A 667 51.52 -23.09 4.00
N SER A 668 50.78 -23.09 5.12
CA SER A 668 51.34 -22.99 6.46
C SER A 668 51.55 -24.41 6.99
N THR A 669 52.77 -24.71 7.40
CA THR A 669 53.16 -26.00 7.97
C THR A 669 52.38 -26.27 9.25
N ARG A 670 51.51 -27.28 9.21
CA ARG A 670 50.64 -27.67 10.32
C ARG A 670 51.43 -28.42 11.40
N THR A 671 51.74 -27.77 12.51
CA THR A 671 52.04 -28.48 13.76
C THR A 671 50.75 -29.05 14.36
N SER A 672 50.87 -30.20 15.01
CA SER A 672 49.75 -31.09 15.36
C SER A 672 48.91 -30.59 16.53
N GLY A 673 47.61 -30.39 16.29
CA GLY A 673 46.59 -30.56 17.33
C GLY A 673 46.36 -32.04 17.66
N PRO A 674 45.68 -32.38 18.78
CA PRO A 674 45.59 -33.75 19.28
C PRO A 674 44.90 -34.69 18.29
N THR A 675 45.58 -35.79 17.94
CA THR A 675 45.04 -36.84 17.07
C THR A 675 43.96 -37.65 17.78
N VAL A 676 42.70 -37.43 17.38
CA VAL A 676 41.55 -38.25 17.81
C VAL A 676 41.60 -39.60 17.09
N THR A 677 41.96 -40.66 17.81
CA THR A 677 42.00 -42.04 17.30
C THR A 677 40.69 -42.77 17.58
N CYS A 678 40.00 -43.21 16.52
CA CYS A 678 38.78 -44.01 16.63
C CYS A 678 39.09 -45.47 17.00
N SER A 679 38.42 -46.03 18.03
CA SER A 679 38.46 -47.47 18.25
C SER A 679 37.55 -48.21 17.24
N ALA A 680 37.71 -49.53 17.13
CA ALA A 680 36.89 -50.35 16.23
C ALA A 680 35.38 -50.38 16.61
N SER A 681 35.02 -49.94 17.82
CA SER A 681 33.64 -49.88 18.33
C SER A 681 32.99 -48.50 18.25
N ASP A 682 33.75 -47.44 17.95
CA ASP A 682 33.24 -46.06 17.96
C ASP A 682 32.74 -45.65 16.57
N ASN A 683 31.45 -45.31 16.48
CA ASN A 683 30.89 -44.66 15.28
C ASN A 683 30.95 -43.13 15.38
N TYR A 684 30.81 -42.57 16.59
CA TYR A 684 30.72 -41.13 16.84
C TYR A 684 31.33 -40.75 18.21
N LEU A 685 32.34 -39.89 18.20
CA LEU A 685 33.04 -39.34 19.37
C LEU A 685 32.75 -37.83 19.48
N PRO A 686 32.42 -37.26 20.65
CA PRO A 686 32.26 -35.81 20.79
C PRO A 686 33.57 -35.06 20.49
N ASP A 687 33.49 -33.81 20.02
CA ASP A 687 34.68 -32.96 19.94
C ASP A 687 34.99 -32.37 21.33
N PRO A 688 36.21 -32.60 21.88
CA PRO A 688 36.55 -32.15 23.23
C PRO A 688 36.70 -30.62 23.37
N CYS A 689 36.71 -29.88 22.27
CA CYS A 689 36.89 -28.44 22.22
C CYS A 689 35.71 -27.65 21.65
N ASP A 690 34.65 -28.32 21.17
CA ASP A 690 33.49 -27.68 20.54
C ASP A 690 32.23 -28.52 20.74
N HIS A 691 31.32 -28.04 21.58
CA HIS A 691 30.09 -28.77 21.91
C HIS A 691 29.06 -28.78 20.77
N HIS A 692 29.30 -28.00 19.71
CA HIS A 692 28.53 -28.04 18.46
C HIS A 692 29.14 -29.02 17.45
N ALA A 693 30.20 -29.77 17.78
CA ALA A 693 30.86 -30.69 16.87
C ALA A 693 31.13 -32.08 17.46
N TYR A 694 31.37 -33.03 16.56
CA TYR A 694 31.73 -34.41 16.85
C TYR A 694 32.59 -35.00 15.73
N TYR A 695 33.37 -36.03 16.05
CA TYR A 695 34.10 -36.83 15.08
C TYR A 695 33.25 -38.05 14.70
N ARG A 696 32.93 -38.16 13.41
CA ARG A 696 32.41 -39.39 12.81
C ARG A 696 33.57 -40.31 12.48
N CYS A 697 33.50 -41.54 12.99
CA CYS A 697 34.53 -42.56 12.83
C CYS A 697 34.12 -43.56 11.75
N VAL A 698 34.94 -43.71 10.71
CA VAL A 698 34.72 -44.71 9.63
C VAL A 698 36.08 -45.29 9.24
N HIS A 699 36.22 -46.62 9.24
CA HIS A 699 37.49 -47.33 8.98
C HIS A 699 38.67 -46.78 9.82
N GLN A 700 38.45 -46.56 11.11
CA GLN A 700 39.40 -45.96 12.08
C GLN A 700 39.82 -44.50 11.79
N GLN A 701 39.29 -43.85 10.74
CA GLN A 701 39.54 -42.44 10.46
C GLN A 701 38.45 -41.53 11.08
N ALA A 702 38.90 -40.54 11.85
CA ALA A 702 38.06 -39.53 12.47
C ALA A 702 37.82 -38.35 11.53
N THR A 703 36.57 -38.10 11.13
CA THR A 703 36.17 -36.92 10.36
C THR A 703 35.33 -35.98 11.23
N ARG A 704 35.79 -34.75 11.45
CA ARG A 704 35.05 -33.74 12.23
C ARG A 704 33.78 -33.30 11.49
N VAL A 705 32.66 -33.22 12.20
CA VAL A 705 31.34 -32.82 11.72
C VAL A 705 30.75 -31.81 12.71
N VAL A 706 30.18 -30.72 12.20
CA VAL A 706 29.49 -29.70 13.01
C VAL A 706 27.98 -29.93 12.90
N CYS A 707 27.27 -29.79 14.02
CA CYS A 707 25.82 -29.85 14.10
C CYS A 707 25.17 -28.70 13.31
N HIS A 708 24.05 -29.00 12.62
CA HIS A 708 23.34 -28.02 11.80
C HIS A 708 21.83 -28.04 12.11
N PRO A 709 21.16 -26.88 12.31
CA PRO A 709 21.73 -25.52 12.33
C PRO A 709 22.73 -25.31 13.47
N ALA A 710 23.57 -24.27 13.34
CA ALA A 710 24.69 -24.00 14.26
C ALA A 710 24.28 -23.73 15.73
N SER A 711 22.98 -23.65 16.02
CA SER A 711 22.41 -23.59 17.36
C SER A 711 22.25 -24.95 18.06
N LEU A 712 22.52 -26.07 17.36
CA LEU A 712 22.42 -27.42 17.91
C LEU A 712 23.75 -27.92 18.48
N PHE A 713 23.68 -28.72 19.54
CA PHE A 713 24.79 -29.29 20.28
C PHE A 713 24.83 -30.81 20.09
N PHE A 714 26.01 -31.44 20.11
CA PHE A 714 26.12 -32.88 20.01
C PHE A 714 25.96 -33.57 21.37
N ASN A 715 24.96 -34.44 21.51
CA ASN A 715 24.78 -35.25 22.71
C ASN A 715 25.67 -36.50 22.64
N PRO A 716 26.69 -36.64 23.52
CA PRO A 716 27.66 -37.75 23.45
C PRO A 716 27.10 -39.11 23.89
N VAL A 717 25.94 -39.13 24.57
CA VAL A 717 25.23 -40.35 25.00
C VAL A 717 24.26 -40.82 23.92
N ALA A 718 23.40 -39.91 23.42
CA ALA A 718 22.42 -40.21 22.38
C ALA A 718 23.00 -40.23 20.95
N LYS A 719 24.25 -39.78 20.77
CA LYS A 719 24.99 -39.72 19.50
C LYS A 719 24.28 -38.92 18.38
N VAL A 720 23.53 -37.88 18.75
CA VAL A 720 22.77 -37.02 17.84
C VAL A 720 22.91 -35.55 18.20
N CYS A 721 22.69 -34.66 17.22
CA CYS A 721 22.62 -33.21 17.43
C CYS A 721 21.22 -32.79 17.92
N GLY A 722 21.15 -31.96 18.95
CA GLY A 722 19.88 -31.47 19.53
C GLY A 722 20.07 -30.19 20.36
N PHE A 723 18.99 -29.69 20.97
CA PHE A 723 19.07 -28.61 21.96
C PHE A 723 19.47 -29.17 23.33
N VAL A 724 20.09 -28.35 24.18
CA VAL A 724 20.69 -28.81 25.46
C VAL A 724 19.66 -28.94 26.57
N ASP A 725 19.53 -30.13 27.14
CA ASP A 725 19.01 -30.31 28.50
C ASP A 725 20.13 -30.05 29.51
N SER A 726 20.09 -28.87 30.14
CA SER A 726 20.75 -28.33 31.38
C SER A 726 22.06 -28.86 31.99
N ASN A 727 22.71 -29.94 31.51
CA ASN A 727 23.88 -30.59 32.12
C ASN A 727 25.07 -30.74 31.15
N ALA A 728 25.35 -29.73 30.32
CA ALA A 728 26.58 -29.69 29.53
C ALA A 728 27.79 -29.37 30.44
N ALA A 729 28.77 -30.28 30.52
CA ALA A 729 30.03 -30.06 31.22
C ALA A 729 30.83 -28.89 30.60
N ALA A 730 31.73 -28.27 31.35
CA ALA A 730 32.54 -27.16 30.82
C ALA A 730 33.66 -27.65 29.88
N ILE A 731 33.92 -26.89 28.81
CA ILE A 731 35.04 -27.14 27.88
C ILE A 731 36.38 -27.01 28.64
N PRO A 732 37.32 -27.98 28.50
CA PRO A 732 38.64 -27.89 29.12
C PRO A 732 39.44 -26.66 28.64
N ALA A 733 40.11 -25.97 29.56
CA ALA A 733 40.85 -24.73 29.28
C ALA A 733 41.96 -24.87 28.21
N SER A 734 42.42 -26.10 27.93
CA SER A 734 43.40 -26.41 26.88
C SER A 734 42.93 -26.16 25.44
N CYS A 735 41.63 -25.88 25.24
CA CYS A 735 41.05 -25.65 23.92
C CYS A 735 41.10 -24.18 23.47
N ASN A 736 41.42 -23.23 24.35
CA ASN A 736 41.57 -21.81 24.00
C ASN A 736 43.00 -21.49 23.54
N ALA A 737 43.34 -21.82 22.30
CA ALA A 737 44.56 -21.35 21.65
C ALA A 737 44.38 -21.11 20.13
N SER A 738 44.80 -19.91 19.69
CA SER A 738 44.83 -19.40 18.31
C SER A 738 43.49 -19.23 17.58
N GLY A 739 43.22 -17.99 17.15
CA GLY A 739 42.20 -17.63 16.15
C GLY A 739 42.82 -17.09 14.87
#